data_AF-A0A846NKG6-F1
#
_entry.id   AF-A0A846NKG6-F1
#
_cell.length_a   1.000
_cell.length_b   1.000
_cell.length_c   1.000
_cell.angle_alpha   90.00
_cell.angle_beta   90.00
_cell.angle_gamma   90.00
#
_symmetry.space_group_name_H-M   'P 1'
#
loop_
_entity.id
_entity.type
_entity.pdbx_description
1 polymer ?
#
loop_
_entity_poly.entity_id
_entity_poly.type
_entity_poly.pdbx_seq_one_letter_code
_entity_poly.pdbx_strand_id
1 'polypeptide(L)'
;MTQIKKERKTRRGTESKEFFYSKSLNLYIAKQPLKVDERIVKAAFDCGIDLNWDDENRVKDISYPESKKLIKRLGATLLSTTDYWKAYNDALKTGDQVVINQLQSNRHTEWLDAVFEKDKQGNVWVIEHPEIIETPKYIRYKGEKRRISIPEGRPGWFNPKKNINQKTGLPIHVDLKREKGSPAWSSATWKYWSVFKINELVAPIRGYVTSSGTPSLDLDIPITAKQPVLMLRECRKELLEPPIDLELIKKANGFIENYISTTVDRPATKNPKEHELFYADYDKFFSFLKKSGLEFVKSQNKEAFKIKEKFIDILGIIRIISNTKGNKKIIQEVDTVAGELFRVQQKDVDFKSFTSFLKESKSKIKEALLTQKRIIFVMGHKNPDTDTVISSLVEAYRNYLMDKKAVYIPVIQGSRIPDEVRRLLGSKISDLLLLTDNPNYHLALNSGQARWILVDQNVSEVQRFAISIIDHHILSKKAKRQDVSKTWEMVGSTSALITQKFQGLGLDFDRDLARILYGATLMDTENRSERKMTYKDELIMNYLKRLFGIKNDKEFYQDLMSYLLNTDDAELLFNRDYKQDWGIFGFAVAKVKNAFDKKGNLLKNDLLKKLVKLAKKNNKDKNFPLTIVKIADYLEDNEIINKERIYLIFNDYISDEFRKIMFEFVSRIIKNEFKEKVKIAHTKNSVDFWGTGDQLSRKVTAPFFEPVVGAFNEFYYSSLTKLYIQREFLKADKKVQKAAAKLDIELLVDSENRINNITYYEAKKLLDYLGSTMMSLSEYWRILKEAKESHDKQILKHLHSSNFVEFLDTIILDHKYIVDHPEIVKTKKGYEYRGEKRKIEIPDGLPGLIYPEDINLKTGFPKIVYPPNRPDKRLWRYWSPDAPVCIATRGHIFLLNQPSFDTKIHPDDALPNLGVRTCCRTVKPPVVEIVENKKGVYAKISKN
;
A
#
# COMPACT_ATOMS: atom_id res chain seq x y z
N MET A 1 0.84 -16.09 47.80
CA MET A 1 2.10 -15.90 47.03
C MET A 1 2.87 -17.20 46.73
N THR A 2 2.37 -18.39 47.08
CA THR A 2 3.15 -19.66 47.01
C THR A 2 2.66 -20.69 46.00
N GLN A 3 1.56 -20.42 45.27
CA GLN A 3 1.05 -21.32 44.21
C GLN A 3 1.39 -20.84 42.78
N ILE A 4 1.73 -19.55 42.61
CA ILE A 4 2.09 -18.93 41.32
C ILE A 4 3.54 -19.26 40.87
N LYS A 5 4.39 -19.77 41.77
CA LYS A 5 5.78 -20.15 41.42
C LYS A 5 5.94 -21.57 40.86
N LYS A 6 4.95 -22.46 41.03
CA LYS A 6 5.06 -23.88 40.61
C LYS A 6 4.59 -24.19 39.19
N GLU A 7 3.93 -23.26 38.50
CA GLU A 7 3.59 -23.36 37.06
C GLU A 7 4.61 -22.71 36.12
N ARG A 8 5.77 -22.26 36.64
CA ARG A 8 6.94 -21.90 35.81
C ARG A 8 7.72 -23.13 35.29
N LYS A 9 7.03 -24.23 34.98
CA LYS A 9 7.60 -25.29 34.13
C LYS A 9 7.56 -24.78 32.69
N THR A 10 8.69 -24.19 32.28
CA THR A 10 9.16 -23.96 30.91
C THR A 10 8.23 -24.46 29.79
N ARG A 11 7.30 -23.60 29.35
CA ARG A 11 6.63 -23.70 28.04
C ARG A 11 7.64 -23.34 26.92
N ARG A 12 8.78 -24.04 26.85
CA ARG A 12 9.75 -23.90 25.75
C ARG A 12 9.18 -24.64 24.54
N GLY A 13 9.10 -23.98 23.38
CA GLY A 13 8.58 -24.56 22.14
C GLY A 13 7.10 -24.34 21.87
N THR A 14 6.41 -23.44 22.59
CA THR A 14 5.05 -23.03 22.21
C THR A 14 5.04 -22.31 20.87
N GLU A 15 4.10 -22.67 20.00
CA GLU A 15 3.86 -21.95 18.75
C GLU A 15 3.49 -20.48 19.03
N SER A 16 3.98 -19.57 18.19
CA SER A 16 3.63 -18.16 18.24
C SER A 16 3.32 -17.68 16.83
N LYS A 17 2.28 -16.84 16.70
CA LYS A 17 1.99 -16.17 15.42
C LYS A 17 3.10 -15.18 15.05
N GLU A 18 3.78 -14.60 16.05
CA GLU A 18 4.79 -13.55 15.85
C GLU A 18 6.21 -14.08 15.84
N PHE A 19 6.48 -15.19 16.54
CA PHE A 19 7.82 -15.75 16.69
C PHE A 19 7.90 -17.20 16.23
N PHE A 20 9.00 -17.53 15.58
CA PHE A 20 9.42 -18.88 15.24
C PHE A 20 10.45 -19.35 16.27
N TYR A 21 10.28 -20.55 16.82
CA TYR A 21 11.25 -21.10 17.76
C TYR A 21 12.30 -21.93 17.02
N SER A 22 13.55 -21.46 17.00
CA SER A 22 14.69 -22.21 16.47
C SER A 22 15.25 -23.13 17.56
N LYS A 23 15.09 -24.44 17.37
CA LYS A 23 15.63 -25.45 18.29
C LYS A 23 17.16 -25.42 18.33
N SER A 24 17.80 -25.19 17.18
CA SER A 24 19.27 -25.17 17.07
C SER A 24 19.91 -23.98 17.80
N LEU A 25 19.17 -22.87 17.94
CA LEU A 25 19.63 -21.67 18.65
C LEU A 25 19.07 -21.54 20.06
N ASN A 26 18.01 -22.28 20.39
CA ASN A 26 17.23 -22.09 21.61
C ASN A 26 16.77 -20.62 21.73
N LEU A 27 16.25 -20.06 20.63
CA LEU A 27 15.77 -18.69 20.51
C LEU A 27 14.40 -18.62 19.83
N TYR A 28 13.58 -17.69 20.29
CA TYR A 28 12.40 -17.20 19.59
C TYR A 28 12.82 -16.08 18.64
N ILE A 29 12.60 -16.29 17.35
CA ILE A 29 12.99 -15.39 16.26
C ILE A 29 11.73 -14.75 15.70
N ALA A 30 11.65 -13.43 15.70
CA ALA A 30 10.49 -12.75 15.12
C ALA A 30 10.32 -13.18 13.65
N LYS A 31 9.10 -13.53 13.24
CA LYS A 31 8.79 -13.93 11.85
C LYS A 31 8.92 -12.75 10.88
N GLN A 32 8.74 -11.52 11.35
CA GLN A 32 8.86 -10.27 10.60
C GLN A 32 9.96 -9.37 11.18
N PRO A 33 10.46 -8.37 10.44
CA PRO A 33 11.29 -7.32 11.01
C PRO A 33 10.61 -6.63 12.19
N LEU A 34 11.42 -6.10 13.12
CA LEU A 34 11.01 -5.38 14.31
C LEU A 34 10.05 -4.25 13.93
N LYS A 35 8.82 -4.32 14.43
CA LYS A 35 7.78 -3.32 14.16
C LYS A 35 7.66 -2.35 15.31
N VAL A 36 7.60 -1.05 15.03
CA VAL A 36 7.50 0.00 16.04
C VAL A 36 6.26 -0.21 16.93
N ASP A 37 6.50 -0.11 18.23
CA ASP A 37 5.50 -0.04 19.29
C ASP A 37 6.02 0.84 20.44
N GLU A 38 5.25 0.96 21.52
CA GLU A 38 5.60 1.83 22.65
C GLU A 38 6.93 1.44 23.33
N ARG A 39 7.25 0.13 23.38
CA ARG A 39 8.49 -0.37 23.98
C ARG A 39 9.68 0.09 23.16
N ILE A 40 9.56 0.02 21.84
CA ILE A 40 10.60 0.42 20.89
C ILE A 40 10.77 1.93 20.86
N VAL A 41 9.68 2.70 20.86
CA VAL A 41 9.74 4.17 20.93
C VAL A 41 10.46 4.61 22.21
N LYS A 42 10.09 4.03 23.36
CA LYS A 42 10.76 4.30 24.63
C LYS A 42 12.23 3.88 24.61
N ALA A 43 12.54 2.68 24.14
CA ALA A 43 13.92 2.19 24.06
C ALA A 43 14.79 3.05 23.12
N ALA A 44 14.24 3.52 22.00
CA ALA A 44 14.92 4.44 21.09
C ALA A 44 15.20 5.78 21.77
N PHE A 45 14.19 6.36 22.45
CA PHE A 45 14.33 7.60 23.21
C PHE A 45 15.40 7.48 24.30
N ASP A 46 15.35 6.43 25.13
CA ASP A 46 16.33 6.16 26.19
C ASP A 46 17.76 6.00 25.63
N CYS A 47 17.90 5.59 24.37
CA CYS A 47 19.18 5.40 23.69
C CYS A 47 19.60 6.60 22.81
N GLY A 48 18.80 7.66 22.74
CA GLY A 48 19.05 8.81 21.87
C GLY A 48 19.03 8.47 20.37
N ILE A 49 18.21 7.50 19.96
CA ILE A 49 18.10 7.04 18.57
C ILE A 49 16.94 7.76 17.89
N ASP A 50 17.22 8.40 16.76
CA ASP A 50 16.18 8.91 15.85
C ASP A 50 15.53 7.74 15.10
N LEU A 51 14.28 7.42 15.46
CA LEU A 51 13.59 6.22 15.01
C LEU A 51 12.75 6.50 13.76
N ASN A 52 12.99 5.72 12.69
CA ASN A 52 12.21 5.76 11.46
C ASN A 52 11.57 4.40 11.17
N TRP A 53 10.42 4.38 10.49
CA TRP A 53 9.72 3.15 10.12
C TRP A 53 8.93 3.29 8.81
N ASP A 54 8.59 2.16 8.21
CA ASP A 54 7.79 2.12 6.98
C ASP A 54 6.28 1.97 7.23
N ASP A 55 5.53 1.88 6.13
CA ASP A 55 4.07 1.78 6.15
C ASP A 55 3.52 0.45 6.71
N GLU A 56 4.38 -0.56 6.89
CA GLU A 56 4.04 -1.81 7.59
C GLU A 56 4.53 -1.79 9.05
N ASN A 57 4.89 -0.59 9.53
CA ASN A 57 5.39 -0.26 10.85
C ASN A 57 6.77 -0.86 11.16
N ARG A 58 7.55 -1.29 10.15
CA ARG A 58 8.87 -1.92 10.34
C ARG A 58 9.94 -0.85 10.56
N VAL A 59 10.75 -0.99 11.61
CA VAL A 59 11.88 -0.08 11.91
C VAL A 59 12.89 -0.14 10.78
N LYS A 60 13.33 1.01 10.29
CA LYS A 60 14.25 1.15 9.15
C LYS A 60 15.25 2.29 9.37
N ASP A 61 16.17 2.45 8.42
CA ASP A 61 17.09 3.60 8.35
C ASP A 61 17.94 3.71 9.63
N ILE A 62 18.34 2.56 10.16
CA ILE A 62 19.04 2.41 11.44
C ILE A 62 20.43 1.82 11.19
N SER A 63 21.45 2.43 11.81
CA SER A 63 22.84 1.96 11.70
C SER A 63 23.09 0.72 12.55
N TYR A 64 24.17 -0.02 12.28
CA TYR A 64 24.52 -1.20 13.08
C TYR A 64 24.74 -0.86 14.58
N PRO A 65 25.46 0.21 14.96
CA PRO A 65 25.58 0.63 16.36
C PRO A 65 24.24 0.94 17.05
N GLU A 66 23.37 1.74 16.41
CA GLU A 66 22.05 2.08 16.96
C GLU A 66 21.18 0.83 17.11
N SER A 67 21.25 -0.07 16.14
CA SER A 67 20.55 -1.35 16.16
C SER A 67 20.93 -2.19 17.37
N LYS A 68 22.23 -2.28 17.67
CA LYS A 68 22.74 -3.00 18.83
C LYS A 68 22.31 -2.35 20.14
N LYS A 69 22.34 -1.02 20.24
CA LYS A 69 21.84 -0.28 21.42
C LYS A 69 20.36 -0.55 21.65
N LEU A 70 19.54 -0.39 20.61
CA LEU A 70 18.09 -0.59 20.67
C LEU A 70 17.75 -2.04 21.08
N ILE A 71 18.34 -3.03 20.42
CA ILE A 71 18.07 -4.45 20.71
C ILE A 71 18.55 -4.84 22.11
N LYS A 72 19.71 -4.35 22.56
CA LYS A 72 20.19 -4.55 23.93
C LYS A 72 19.23 -3.92 24.95
N ARG A 73 18.76 -2.69 24.71
CA ARG A 73 17.79 -2.00 25.58
C ARG A 73 16.46 -2.76 25.68
N LEU A 74 16.06 -3.42 24.60
CA LEU A 74 14.87 -4.28 24.55
C LEU A 74 15.08 -5.65 25.24
N GLY A 75 16.29 -5.99 25.69
CA GLY A 75 16.62 -7.31 26.24
C GLY A 75 16.54 -8.41 25.19
N ALA A 76 16.81 -8.08 23.93
CA ALA A 76 16.79 -8.99 22.79
C ALA A 76 18.20 -9.14 22.19
N THR A 77 18.29 -9.94 21.13
CA THR A 77 19.50 -10.22 20.35
C THR A 77 19.20 -10.18 18.85
N LEU A 78 20.25 -10.03 18.04
CA LEU A 78 20.19 -10.15 16.58
C LEU A 78 20.86 -11.48 16.16
N LEU A 79 20.49 -12.00 15.00
CA LEU A 79 21.14 -13.19 14.44
C LEU A 79 22.51 -12.83 13.87
N SER A 80 23.57 -13.55 14.22
CA SER A 80 24.85 -13.51 13.48
C SER A 80 24.71 -14.18 12.10
N THR A 81 25.76 -14.15 11.27
CA THR A 81 25.80 -14.89 10.00
C THR A 81 25.63 -16.39 10.23
N THR A 82 26.24 -16.92 11.29
CA THR A 82 26.09 -18.33 11.67
C THR A 82 24.67 -18.64 12.14
N ASP A 83 24.09 -17.79 12.99
CA ASP A 83 22.74 -18.02 13.52
C ASP A 83 21.68 -17.95 12.43
N TYR A 84 21.83 -17.02 11.49
CA TYR A 84 20.90 -16.85 10.39
C TYR A 84 20.66 -18.16 9.64
N TRP A 85 21.73 -18.89 9.30
CA TRP A 85 21.61 -20.17 8.59
C TRP A 85 21.08 -21.31 9.47
N LYS A 86 21.37 -21.30 10.78
CA LYS A 86 20.77 -22.26 11.72
C LYS A 86 19.25 -22.05 11.80
N ALA A 87 18.81 -20.81 11.92
CA ALA A 87 17.40 -20.43 11.92
C ALA A 87 16.71 -20.80 10.60
N TYR A 88 17.34 -20.49 9.47
CA TYR A 88 16.83 -20.82 8.13
C TYR A 88 16.69 -22.33 7.93
N ASN A 89 17.69 -23.13 8.34
CA ASN A 89 17.64 -24.59 8.25
C ASN A 89 16.59 -25.21 9.18
N ASP A 90 16.41 -24.66 10.39
CA ASP A 90 15.32 -25.10 11.27
C ASP A 90 13.95 -24.82 10.63
N ALA A 91 13.75 -23.64 10.02
CA ALA A 91 12.51 -23.31 9.33
C ALA A 91 12.22 -24.23 8.13
N LEU A 92 13.25 -24.60 7.36
CA LEU A 92 13.15 -25.61 6.30
C LEU A 92 12.74 -26.98 6.85
N LYS A 93 13.34 -27.43 7.96
CA LYS A 93 13.01 -28.72 8.59
C LYS A 93 11.58 -28.76 9.11
N THR A 94 11.06 -27.65 9.63
CA THR A 94 9.68 -27.56 10.13
C THR A 94 8.66 -27.23 9.02
N GLY A 95 9.11 -26.91 7.81
CA GLY A 95 8.23 -26.49 6.71
C GLY A 95 7.52 -25.16 6.94
N ASP A 96 8.07 -24.26 7.77
CA ASP A 96 7.44 -22.94 8.04
C ASP A 96 7.69 -21.98 6.87
N GLN A 97 6.84 -22.08 5.84
CA GLN A 97 6.95 -21.28 4.62
C GLN A 97 6.86 -19.77 4.88
N VAL A 98 6.16 -19.36 5.94
CA VAL A 98 6.06 -17.94 6.32
C VAL A 98 7.43 -17.43 6.74
N VAL A 99 8.15 -18.17 7.59
CA VAL A 99 9.49 -17.80 8.04
C VAL A 99 10.50 -17.86 6.90
N ILE A 100 10.47 -18.91 6.07
CA ILE A 100 11.36 -19.06 4.91
C ILE A 100 11.23 -17.85 3.97
N ASN A 101 10.00 -17.48 3.62
CA ASN A 101 9.73 -16.33 2.75
C ASN A 101 10.19 -15.00 3.36
N GLN A 102 10.15 -14.87 4.69
CA GLN A 102 10.61 -13.66 5.37
C GLN A 102 12.12 -13.56 5.49
N LEU A 103 12.80 -14.69 5.69
CA LEU A 103 14.25 -14.77 5.64
C LEU A 103 14.77 -14.51 4.21
N GLN A 104 13.99 -14.82 3.17
CA GLN A 104 14.31 -14.53 1.77
C GLN A 104 13.66 -13.25 1.21
N SER A 105 13.22 -12.34 2.07
CA SER A 105 12.33 -11.26 1.64
C SER A 105 12.95 -10.31 0.62
N ASN A 106 12.19 -10.02 -0.44
CA ASN A 106 12.45 -8.93 -1.38
C ASN A 106 11.78 -7.61 -0.97
N ARG A 107 11.45 -7.44 0.32
CA ARG A 107 10.72 -6.26 0.85
C ARG A 107 11.39 -5.55 2.01
N HIS A 108 12.47 -6.12 2.54
CA HIS A 108 13.31 -5.56 3.59
C HIS A 108 14.70 -6.21 3.53
N THR A 109 15.71 -5.56 4.09
CA THR A 109 17.02 -6.13 4.43
C THR A 109 17.21 -6.10 5.94
N GLU A 110 18.07 -6.94 6.48
CA GLU A 110 18.30 -7.02 7.93
C GLU A 110 19.78 -7.03 8.26
N TRP A 111 20.17 -6.24 9.27
CA TRP A 111 21.48 -6.37 9.89
C TRP A 111 21.66 -7.76 10.51
N LEU A 112 22.84 -8.34 10.32
CA LEU A 112 23.30 -9.53 11.01
C LEU A 112 24.39 -9.14 12.03
N ASP A 113 24.43 -9.85 13.16
CA ASP A 113 25.21 -9.49 14.34
C ASP A 113 26.67 -9.94 14.26
N ALA A 114 27.41 -9.33 13.35
CA ALA A 114 28.86 -9.49 13.28
C ALA A 114 29.54 -8.21 12.81
N VAL A 115 30.84 -8.09 13.09
CA VAL A 115 31.70 -7.06 12.52
C VAL A 115 32.89 -7.73 11.85
N PHE A 116 33.17 -7.34 10.62
CA PHE A 116 34.33 -7.77 9.87
C PHE A 116 35.33 -6.62 9.71
N GLU A 117 36.61 -6.99 9.63
CA GLU A 117 37.72 -6.10 9.37
C GLU A 117 38.70 -6.79 8.42
N LYS A 118 39.06 -6.14 7.31
CA LYS A 118 40.15 -6.59 6.43
C LYS A 118 41.38 -5.73 6.68
N ASP A 119 42.48 -6.34 7.09
CA ASP A 119 43.73 -5.61 7.34
C ASP A 119 44.49 -5.31 6.03
N LYS A 120 45.56 -4.51 6.12
CA LYS A 120 46.42 -4.15 4.98
C LYS A 120 47.09 -5.36 4.31
N GLN A 121 47.24 -6.47 5.02
CA GLN A 121 47.79 -7.73 4.52
C GLN A 121 46.71 -8.58 3.84
N GLY A 122 45.46 -8.11 3.81
CA GLY A 122 44.33 -8.80 3.19
C GLY A 122 43.68 -9.86 4.08
N ASN A 123 44.12 -10.03 5.34
CA ASN A 123 43.48 -10.98 6.25
C ASN A 123 42.14 -10.43 6.70
N VAL A 124 41.14 -11.31 6.72
CA VAL A 124 39.80 -10.98 7.20
C VAL A 124 39.60 -11.52 8.60
N TRP A 125 39.15 -10.64 9.47
CA TRP A 125 38.83 -10.91 10.87
C TRP A 125 37.33 -10.73 11.07
N VAL A 126 36.74 -11.56 11.94
CA VAL A 126 35.33 -11.44 12.33
C VAL A 126 35.19 -11.48 13.84
N ILE A 127 34.23 -10.70 14.35
CA ILE A 127 33.70 -10.79 15.71
C ILE A 127 32.19 -10.98 15.58
N GLU A 128 31.66 -12.15 15.95
CA GLU A 128 30.22 -12.39 16.04
C GLU A 128 29.71 -11.96 17.42
N HIS A 129 28.48 -11.42 17.46
CA HIS A 129 27.86 -10.87 18.67
C HIS A 129 28.74 -9.92 19.48
N PRO A 130 29.42 -8.94 18.85
CA PRO A 130 30.31 -8.06 19.58
C PRO A 130 29.55 -7.24 20.62
N GLU A 131 30.20 -7.02 21.76
CA GLU A 131 29.83 -5.96 22.70
C GLU A 131 30.31 -4.61 22.16
N ILE A 132 29.43 -3.62 22.18
CA ILE A 132 29.77 -2.24 21.80
C ILE A 132 30.25 -1.48 23.03
N ILE A 133 31.47 -0.96 22.96
CA ILE A 133 32.05 -0.03 23.92
C ILE A 133 32.15 1.33 23.21
N GLU A 134 31.31 2.26 23.60
CA GLU A 134 31.26 3.59 23.01
C GLU A 134 31.89 4.61 23.96
N THR A 135 32.75 5.45 23.41
CA THR A 135 33.32 6.61 24.09
C THR A 135 33.02 7.84 23.23
N PRO A 136 33.16 9.08 23.77
CA PRO A 136 33.01 10.28 22.96
C PRO A 136 33.94 10.36 21.73
N LYS A 137 35.04 9.59 21.70
CA LYS A 137 36.06 9.64 20.64
C LYS A 137 36.02 8.47 19.66
N TYR A 138 35.54 7.29 20.07
CA TYR A 138 35.50 6.10 19.22
C TYR A 138 34.48 5.06 19.70
N ILE A 139 34.05 4.20 18.76
CA ILE A 139 33.30 2.97 19.02
C ILE A 139 34.23 1.78 18.86
N ARG A 140 34.30 0.92 19.88
CA ARG A 140 35.08 -0.33 19.86
C ARG A 140 34.14 -1.53 19.97
N TYR A 141 34.46 -2.58 19.20
CA TYR A 141 33.76 -3.86 19.22
C TYR A 141 34.61 -4.89 19.95
N LYS A 142 34.10 -5.43 21.06
CA LYS A 142 34.78 -6.42 21.90
C LYS A 142 34.11 -7.77 21.74
N GLY A 143 34.92 -8.82 21.57
CA GLY A 143 34.46 -10.20 21.47
C GLY A 143 35.61 -11.11 21.01
N GLU A 144 35.29 -12.36 20.71
CA GLU A 144 36.27 -13.31 20.17
C GLU A 144 36.62 -12.92 18.72
N LYS A 145 37.82 -12.35 18.54
CA LYS A 145 38.32 -11.97 17.21
C LYS A 145 38.97 -13.18 16.55
N ARG A 146 38.37 -13.66 15.46
CA ARG A 146 38.84 -14.85 14.72
C ARG A 146 39.31 -14.45 13.32
N ARG A 147 40.47 -14.94 12.90
CA ARG A 147 40.89 -14.89 11.49
C ARG A 147 40.11 -15.94 10.72
N ILE A 148 39.54 -15.55 9.58
CA ILE A 148 38.74 -16.44 8.75
C ILE A 148 39.21 -16.38 7.29
N SER A 149 39.03 -17.49 6.59
CA SER A 149 39.12 -17.53 5.13
C SER A 149 37.73 -17.31 4.56
N ILE A 150 37.59 -16.39 3.62
CA ILE A 150 36.34 -16.13 2.92
C ILE A 150 36.56 -16.31 1.42
N PRO A 151 35.61 -16.90 0.67
CA PRO A 151 35.67 -16.85 -0.79
C PRO A 151 35.55 -15.39 -1.23
N GLU A 152 36.31 -14.98 -2.25
CA GLU A 152 36.18 -13.66 -2.88
C GLU A 152 34.98 -13.67 -3.84
N GLY A 153 34.15 -12.63 -3.80
CA GLY A 153 33.02 -12.47 -4.72
C GLY A 153 32.56 -11.02 -4.86
N ARG A 154 32.90 -10.34 -5.97
CA ARG A 154 32.64 -8.92 -6.26
C ARG A 154 31.75 -8.67 -7.50
N PRO A 155 30.50 -9.15 -7.57
CA PRO A 155 29.80 -10.08 -6.69
C PRO A 155 30.13 -11.54 -7.01
N GLY A 156 29.63 -12.47 -6.20
CA GLY A 156 29.57 -13.89 -6.54
C GLY A 156 28.23 -14.52 -6.20
N TRP A 157 28.06 -15.81 -6.52
CA TRP A 157 26.82 -16.57 -6.37
C TRP A 157 27.03 -17.88 -5.64
N PHE A 158 26.08 -18.28 -4.80
CA PHE A 158 26.13 -19.57 -4.13
C PHE A 158 24.72 -20.13 -3.88
N ASN A 159 24.56 -21.44 -3.94
CA ASN A 159 23.38 -22.11 -3.41
C ASN A 159 23.67 -22.53 -1.96
N PRO A 160 22.86 -22.15 -0.96
CA PRO A 160 23.16 -22.47 0.45
C PRO A 160 23.09 -23.97 0.79
N LYS A 161 22.42 -24.78 -0.03
CA LYS A 161 22.27 -26.22 0.24
C LYS A 161 23.63 -26.91 0.23
N LYS A 162 24.06 -27.40 1.41
CA LYS A 162 25.36 -28.07 1.64
C LYS A 162 26.60 -27.20 1.29
N ASN A 163 26.46 -25.87 1.21
CA ASN A 163 27.55 -24.97 0.83
C ASN A 163 27.76 -23.83 1.86
N ILE A 164 27.36 -24.02 3.11
CA ILE A 164 27.58 -23.05 4.19
C ILE A 164 28.52 -23.64 5.21
N ASN A 165 29.58 -22.91 5.54
CA ASN A 165 30.47 -23.24 6.65
C ASN A 165 29.74 -22.99 7.97
N GLN A 166 29.50 -24.07 8.72
CA GLN A 166 28.71 -24.02 9.96
C GLN A 166 29.37 -23.23 11.11
N LYS A 167 30.68 -22.93 11.03
CA LYS A 167 31.41 -22.16 12.05
C LYS A 167 31.40 -20.65 11.81
N THR A 168 31.18 -20.23 10.56
CA THR A 168 31.26 -18.81 10.15
C THR A 168 29.96 -18.28 9.54
N GLY A 169 29.07 -19.17 9.08
CA GLY A 169 27.86 -18.80 8.35
C GLY A 169 28.11 -18.27 6.94
N LEU A 170 29.33 -18.47 6.41
CA LEU A 170 29.74 -18.01 5.09
C LEU A 170 29.70 -19.15 4.07
N PRO A 171 29.54 -18.85 2.77
CA PRO A 171 29.62 -19.87 1.73
C PRO A 171 31.01 -20.53 1.71
N ILE A 172 31.05 -21.84 1.43
CA ILE A 172 32.31 -22.58 1.27
C ILE A 172 32.88 -22.29 -0.13
N HIS A 173 32.01 -22.28 -1.13
CA HIS A 173 32.34 -21.98 -2.52
C HIS A 173 31.38 -20.93 -3.08
N VAL A 174 31.92 -20.06 -3.94
CA VAL A 174 31.20 -18.99 -4.64
C VAL A 174 31.57 -19.06 -6.12
N ASP A 175 30.56 -19.09 -6.98
CA ASP A 175 30.72 -18.99 -8.43
C ASP A 175 30.77 -17.51 -8.85
N LEU A 176 31.54 -17.20 -9.87
CA LEU A 176 31.65 -15.85 -10.45
C LEU A 176 31.03 -15.76 -11.85
N LYS A 177 30.65 -16.89 -12.44
CA LYS A 177 30.04 -16.96 -13.77
C LYS A 177 28.59 -16.48 -13.72
N ARG A 178 28.23 -15.74 -14.77
CA ARG A 178 26.90 -15.14 -14.96
C ARG A 178 26.13 -15.73 -16.16
N GLU A 179 26.77 -16.63 -16.90
CA GLU A 179 26.27 -17.22 -18.15
C GLU A 179 24.96 -17.99 -17.96
N LYS A 180 24.13 -18.06 -19.00
CA LYS A 180 22.89 -18.85 -19.03
C LYS A 180 23.15 -20.31 -18.66
N GLY A 181 22.36 -20.82 -17.70
CA GLY A 181 22.53 -22.17 -17.14
C GLY A 181 23.53 -22.28 -15.98
N SER A 182 24.23 -21.20 -15.62
CA SER A 182 25.05 -21.15 -14.40
C SER A 182 24.20 -21.05 -13.12
N PRO A 183 24.76 -21.28 -11.92
CA PRO A 183 24.04 -21.09 -10.66
C PRO A 183 23.41 -19.71 -10.51
N ALA A 184 23.95 -18.66 -11.15
CA ALA A 184 23.40 -17.30 -11.12
C ALA A 184 21.95 -17.20 -11.63
N TRP A 185 21.49 -18.20 -12.38
CA TRP A 185 20.14 -18.31 -12.94
C TRP A 185 19.14 -19.08 -12.07
N SER A 186 19.59 -19.77 -11.01
CA SER A 186 18.68 -20.61 -10.23
C SER A 186 17.91 -19.80 -9.19
N SER A 187 16.61 -20.08 -9.06
CA SER A 187 15.76 -19.54 -7.99
C SER A 187 16.21 -19.91 -6.57
N ALA A 188 17.08 -20.93 -6.44
CA ALA A 188 17.66 -21.34 -5.17
C ALA A 188 18.99 -20.62 -4.82
N THR A 189 19.50 -19.76 -5.71
CA THR A 189 20.80 -19.11 -5.56
C THR A 189 20.71 -17.79 -4.80
N TRP A 190 21.76 -17.51 -4.05
CA TRP A 190 22.00 -16.29 -3.30
C TRP A 190 23.15 -15.52 -3.92
N LYS A 191 23.05 -14.18 -3.90
CA LYS A 191 24.17 -13.33 -4.27
C LYS A 191 25.04 -13.03 -3.04
N TYR A 192 26.33 -12.85 -3.25
CA TYR A 192 27.32 -12.72 -2.20
C TYR A 192 28.29 -11.58 -2.51
N TRP A 193 28.57 -10.79 -1.48
CA TRP A 193 29.65 -9.80 -1.49
C TRP A 193 30.56 -10.03 -0.29
N SER A 194 31.81 -10.41 -0.55
CA SER A 194 32.85 -10.54 0.48
C SER A 194 33.33 -9.18 1.01
N VAL A 195 34.23 -9.18 1.98
CA VAL A 195 34.79 -7.96 2.59
C VAL A 195 35.88 -7.38 1.70
N PHE A 196 35.77 -6.09 1.36
CA PHE A 196 36.66 -5.42 0.40
C PHE A 196 37.36 -4.21 0.96
N LYS A 197 36.68 -3.46 1.85
CA LYS A 197 37.25 -2.26 2.43
C LYS A 197 38.38 -2.62 3.39
N ILE A 198 39.52 -1.96 3.24
CA ILE A 198 40.74 -2.21 4.01
C ILE A 198 40.79 -1.22 5.17
N ASN A 199 41.03 -1.72 6.39
CA ASN A 199 41.02 -0.96 7.65
C ASN A 199 39.70 -0.22 7.94
N GLU A 200 38.59 -0.70 7.39
CA GLU A 200 37.25 -0.21 7.72
C GLU A 200 36.43 -1.33 8.34
N LEU A 201 35.64 -0.98 9.37
CA LEU A 201 34.71 -1.90 9.98
C LEU A 201 33.43 -1.97 9.17
N VAL A 202 33.05 -3.18 8.80
CA VAL A 202 31.81 -3.46 8.06
C VAL A 202 30.99 -4.49 8.83
N ALA A 203 29.68 -4.46 8.63
CA ALA A 203 28.76 -5.43 9.18
C ALA A 203 27.98 -6.13 8.06
N PRO A 204 27.65 -7.42 8.25
CA PRO A 204 26.88 -8.18 7.29
C PRO A 204 25.40 -7.78 7.29
N ILE A 205 24.79 -7.82 6.11
CA ILE A 205 23.34 -7.80 5.98
C ILE A 205 22.85 -9.02 5.24
N ARG A 206 21.63 -9.45 5.58
CA ARG A 206 20.81 -10.24 4.68
C ARG A 206 20.04 -9.28 3.78
N GLY A 207 20.37 -9.28 2.49
CA GLY A 207 19.87 -8.34 1.49
C GLY A 207 18.94 -8.97 0.45
N TYR A 208 18.63 -8.17 -0.58
CA TYR A 208 18.01 -8.61 -1.83
C TYR A 208 18.55 -7.77 -3.00
N VAL A 209 18.69 -8.38 -4.16
CA VAL A 209 19.34 -7.76 -5.31
C VAL A 209 18.36 -7.74 -6.46
N THR A 210 17.92 -6.54 -6.84
CA THR A 210 16.90 -6.40 -7.88
C THR A 210 17.36 -7.01 -9.20
N SER A 211 18.60 -6.82 -9.65
CA SER A 211 19.04 -7.33 -10.97
C SER A 211 19.00 -8.86 -11.07
N SER A 212 19.55 -9.58 -10.10
CA SER A 212 19.52 -11.05 -10.07
C SER A 212 18.20 -11.61 -9.53
N GLY A 213 17.31 -10.78 -8.99
CA GLY A 213 16.06 -11.21 -8.37
C GLY A 213 16.23 -12.17 -7.20
N THR A 214 17.39 -12.17 -6.55
CA THR A 214 17.77 -13.16 -5.53
C THR A 214 18.02 -12.51 -4.16
N PRO A 215 17.80 -13.26 -3.06
CA PRO A 215 18.33 -12.88 -1.76
C PRO A 215 19.86 -12.75 -1.78
N SER A 216 20.41 -12.02 -0.83
CA SER A 216 21.86 -11.81 -0.76
C SER A 216 22.43 -11.82 0.65
N LEU A 217 23.72 -12.12 0.73
CA LEU A 217 24.55 -11.97 1.92
C LEU A 217 25.67 -10.99 1.58
N ASP A 218 25.56 -9.77 2.11
CA ASP A 218 26.51 -8.69 1.80
C ASP A 218 27.34 -8.41 3.05
N LEU A 219 28.65 -8.69 3.01
CA LEU A 219 29.54 -8.53 4.17
C LEU A 219 30.16 -7.14 4.26
N ASP A 220 30.09 -6.33 3.20
CA ASP A 220 30.89 -5.10 3.04
C ASP A 220 30.10 -3.81 3.32
N ILE A 221 29.04 -3.86 4.14
CA ILE A 221 28.25 -2.67 4.46
C ILE A 221 28.90 -1.91 5.63
N PRO A 222 29.24 -0.61 5.49
CA PRO A 222 29.79 0.18 6.58
C PRO A 222 28.87 0.15 7.81
N ILE A 223 29.43 -0.04 9.00
CA ILE A 223 28.65 -0.13 10.25
C ILE A 223 27.78 1.11 10.52
N THR A 224 28.20 2.29 10.04
CA THR A 224 27.48 3.56 10.20
C THR A 224 26.40 3.79 9.15
N ALA A 225 26.26 2.90 8.16
CA ALA A 225 25.30 3.07 7.08
C ALA A 225 23.86 3.04 7.60
N LYS A 226 23.05 4.01 7.15
CA LYS A 226 21.60 4.03 7.32
C LYS A 226 20.96 3.93 5.94
N GLN A 227 20.02 3.00 5.76
CA GLN A 227 19.43 2.75 4.45
C GLN A 227 17.90 2.55 4.52
N PRO A 228 17.13 2.99 3.50
CA PRO A 228 15.66 3.03 3.55
C PRO A 228 14.95 1.69 3.75
N VAL A 229 15.60 0.56 3.47
CA VAL A 229 15.01 -0.77 3.69
C VAL A 229 15.84 -1.64 4.63
N LEU A 230 16.83 -1.06 5.31
CA LEU A 230 17.69 -1.76 6.27
C LEU A 230 17.07 -1.75 7.66
N MET A 231 16.70 -2.95 8.12
CA MET A 231 15.84 -3.21 9.27
C MET A 231 16.51 -4.20 10.24
N LEU A 232 15.74 -4.66 11.23
CA LEU A 232 16.19 -5.52 12.32
C LEU A 232 15.25 -6.68 12.54
N ARG A 233 15.80 -7.83 12.95
CA ARG A 233 15.01 -8.98 13.38
C ARG A 233 15.28 -9.29 14.85
N GLU A 234 14.26 -9.07 15.66
CA GLU A 234 14.33 -9.30 17.09
C GLU A 234 14.36 -10.81 17.42
N CYS A 235 15.32 -11.22 18.23
CA CYS A 235 15.45 -12.58 18.74
C CYS A 235 15.51 -12.58 20.27
N ARG A 236 14.81 -13.51 20.92
CA ARG A 236 14.69 -13.56 22.38
C ARG A 236 14.84 -14.97 22.92
N LYS A 237 15.37 -15.09 24.15
CA LYS A 237 15.38 -16.35 24.90
C LYS A 237 14.00 -16.71 25.45
N GLU A 238 13.21 -15.70 25.79
CA GLU A 238 11.86 -15.81 26.35
C GLU A 238 10.94 -14.78 25.69
N LEU A 239 9.65 -15.10 25.57
CA LEU A 239 8.64 -14.16 25.07
C LEU A 239 8.33 -13.10 26.15
N LEU A 240 8.09 -11.86 25.72
CA LEU A 240 7.89 -10.69 26.59
C LEU A 240 6.64 -10.76 27.48
N GLU A 241 5.60 -11.39 26.96
CA GLU A 241 4.44 -11.81 27.74
C GLU A 241 4.26 -13.31 27.52
N PRO A 242 3.76 -14.08 28.50
CA PRO A 242 3.25 -15.40 28.21
C PRO A 242 2.22 -15.24 27.08
N PRO A 243 2.33 -15.98 25.97
CA PRO A 243 1.28 -15.94 24.97
C PRO A 243 -0.02 -16.30 25.68
N ILE A 244 -1.10 -15.56 25.39
CA ILE A 244 -2.44 -16.05 25.69
C ILE A 244 -2.49 -17.48 25.17
N ASP A 245 -3.09 -18.36 25.97
CA ASP A 245 -3.23 -19.76 25.62
C ASP A 245 -3.70 -19.88 24.16
N LEU A 246 -2.92 -20.61 23.34
CA LEU A 246 -3.21 -20.78 21.93
C LEU A 246 -4.58 -21.41 21.72
N GLU A 247 -5.02 -22.27 22.63
CA GLU A 247 -6.37 -22.84 22.59
C GLU A 247 -7.45 -21.78 22.83
N LEU A 248 -7.19 -20.78 23.69
CA LEU A 248 -8.09 -19.64 23.86
C LEU A 248 -8.10 -18.75 22.62
N ILE A 249 -6.95 -18.47 22.02
CA ILE A 249 -6.86 -17.73 20.76
C ILE A 249 -7.61 -18.47 19.65
N LYS A 250 -7.45 -19.79 19.55
CA LYS A 250 -8.13 -20.63 18.56
C LYS A 250 -9.65 -20.60 18.75
N LYS A 251 -10.12 -20.74 19.99
CA LYS A 251 -11.56 -20.63 20.32
C LYS A 251 -12.11 -19.25 20.01
N ALA A 252 -11.41 -18.17 20.39
CA ALA A 252 -11.79 -16.81 20.07
C ALA A 252 -11.89 -16.60 18.55
N ASN A 253 -10.90 -17.08 17.78
CA ASN A 253 -10.93 -16.99 16.32
C ASN A 253 -12.09 -17.78 15.70
N GLY A 254 -12.50 -18.92 16.27
CA GLY A 254 -13.70 -19.63 15.82
C GLY A 254 -14.97 -18.78 15.91
N PHE A 255 -15.17 -18.02 17.00
CA PHE A 255 -16.29 -17.09 17.11
C PHE A 255 -16.18 -15.92 16.11
N ILE A 256 -14.95 -15.43 15.88
CA ILE A 256 -14.69 -14.37 14.90
C ILE A 256 -14.96 -14.86 13.48
N GLU A 257 -14.58 -16.08 13.14
CA GLU A 257 -14.86 -16.70 11.83
C GLU A 257 -16.37 -16.87 11.61
N ASN A 258 -17.11 -17.34 12.62
CA ASN A 258 -18.58 -17.41 12.58
C ASN A 258 -19.20 -16.02 12.35
N TYR A 259 -18.72 -14.99 13.05
CA TYR A 259 -19.16 -13.62 12.82
C TYR A 259 -18.82 -13.11 11.41
N ILE A 260 -17.60 -13.35 10.93
CA ILE A 260 -17.17 -12.95 9.58
C ILE A 260 -18.01 -13.65 8.50
N SER A 261 -18.50 -14.87 8.75
CA SER A 261 -19.38 -15.58 7.82
C SER A 261 -20.73 -14.88 7.59
N THR A 262 -21.15 -13.97 8.48
CA THR A 262 -22.34 -13.14 8.28
C THR A 262 -22.06 -11.91 7.42
N THR A 263 -20.82 -11.67 6.99
CA THR A 263 -20.47 -10.52 6.15
C THR A 263 -20.69 -10.84 4.68
N VAL A 264 -20.96 -9.82 3.87
CA VAL A 264 -21.16 -9.95 2.42
C VAL A 264 -20.02 -9.28 1.66
N ASP A 265 -19.90 -9.59 0.37
CA ASP A 265 -18.86 -9.05 -0.52
C ASP A 265 -19.29 -7.75 -1.23
N ARG A 266 -20.59 -7.43 -1.23
CA ARG A 266 -21.14 -6.23 -1.84
C ARG A 266 -22.34 -5.66 -1.07
N PRO A 267 -22.48 -4.33 -1.04
CA PRO A 267 -23.75 -3.68 -0.70
C PRO A 267 -24.89 -4.23 -1.60
N ALA A 268 -26.13 -4.26 -1.10
CA ALA A 268 -27.34 -4.85 -1.70
C ALA A 268 -27.57 -6.36 -1.45
N THR A 269 -26.57 -7.12 -1.00
CA THR A 269 -26.81 -8.52 -0.60
C THR A 269 -27.51 -8.57 0.76
N LYS A 270 -28.63 -9.31 0.84
CA LYS A 270 -29.37 -9.58 2.08
C LYS A 270 -29.14 -11.04 2.50
N ASN A 271 -28.69 -11.24 3.73
CA ASN A 271 -28.33 -12.55 4.30
C ASN A 271 -28.90 -12.72 5.73
N PRO A 272 -30.22 -12.56 5.93
CA PRO A 272 -30.83 -12.61 7.26
C PRO A 272 -30.63 -13.94 7.97
N LYS A 273 -30.62 -15.06 7.22
CA LYS A 273 -30.47 -16.41 7.79
C LYS A 273 -29.12 -16.61 8.46
N GLU A 274 -28.05 -16.12 7.85
CA GLU A 274 -26.69 -16.19 8.37
C GLU A 274 -26.57 -15.41 9.68
N HIS A 275 -27.19 -14.23 9.74
CA HIS A 275 -27.29 -13.44 10.98
C HIS A 275 -28.13 -14.12 12.06
N GLU A 276 -29.23 -14.78 11.71
CA GLU A 276 -30.06 -15.54 12.65
C GLU A 276 -29.34 -16.77 13.21
N LEU A 277 -28.61 -17.51 12.37
CA LEU A 277 -27.79 -18.65 12.77
C LEU A 277 -26.67 -18.23 13.71
N PHE A 278 -25.94 -17.16 13.35
CA PHE A 278 -24.93 -16.58 14.22
C PHE A 278 -25.53 -16.12 15.56
N TYR A 279 -26.69 -15.48 15.53
CA TYR A 279 -27.39 -15.05 16.74
C TYR A 279 -27.80 -16.25 17.60
N ALA A 280 -28.28 -17.35 17.04
CA ALA A 280 -28.72 -18.52 17.81
C ALA A 280 -27.61 -19.14 18.70
N ASP A 281 -26.33 -18.88 18.39
CA ASP A 281 -25.17 -19.36 19.16
C ASP A 281 -24.63 -18.35 20.19
N TYR A 282 -25.34 -17.25 20.49
CA TYR A 282 -24.85 -16.19 21.40
C TYR A 282 -24.45 -16.73 22.80
N ASP A 283 -25.17 -17.72 23.33
CA ASP A 283 -24.93 -18.28 24.67
C ASP A 283 -23.54 -18.91 24.83
N LYS A 284 -23.05 -19.57 23.77
CA LYS A 284 -21.71 -20.17 23.74
C LYS A 284 -20.64 -19.08 23.81
N PHE A 285 -20.86 -17.97 23.09
CA PHE A 285 -19.94 -16.85 23.08
C PHE A 285 -19.90 -16.13 24.43
N PHE A 286 -21.05 -15.86 25.05
CA PHE A 286 -21.10 -15.26 26.39
C PHE A 286 -20.44 -16.15 27.44
N SER A 287 -20.70 -17.46 27.40
CA SER A 287 -20.05 -18.41 28.30
C SER A 287 -18.52 -18.37 28.17
N PHE A 288 -18.02 -18.26 26.94
CA PHE A 288 -16.59 -18.09 26.68
C PHE A 288 -16.05 -16.75 27.21
N LEU A 289 -16.74 -15.64 26.96
CA LEU A 289 -16.31 -14.31 27.43
C LEU A 289 -16.29 -14.19 28.96
N LYS A 290 -17.29 -14.72 29.66
CA LYS A 290 -17.34 -14.73 31.13
C LYS A 290 -16.19 -15.54 31.73
N LYS A 291 -15.82 -16.65 31.08
CA LYS A 291 -14.74 -17.53 31.55
C LYS A 291 -13.35 -16.98 31.25
N SER A 292 -13.14 -16.41 30.06
CA SER A 292 -11.80 -16.16 29.52
C SER A 292 -11.62 -14.77 28.88
N GLY A 293 -12.67 -13.98 28.70
CA GLY A 293 -12.61 -12.67 28.05
C GLY A 293 -11.67 -11.70 28.76
N LEU A 294 -11.60 -11.76 30.09
CA LEU A 294 -10.73 -10.88 30.89
C LEU A 294 -9.23 -11.11 30.62
N GLU A 295 -8.84 -12.30 30.17
CA GLU A 295 -7.46 -12.59 29.77
C GLU A 295 -7.06 -11.77 28.53
N PHE A 296 -7.97 -11.65 27.55
CA PHE A 296 -7.75 -10.83 26.35
C PHE A 296 -7.70 -9.33 26.67
N VAL A 297 -8.52 -8.87 27.61
CA VAL A 297 -8.55 -7.45 28.02
C VAL A 297 -7.28 -7.05 28.79
N LYS A 298 -6.79 -7.93 29.67
CA LYS A 298 -5.62 -7.65 30.52
C LYS A 298 -4.29 -7.79 29.78
N SER A 299 -4.25 -8.59 28.71
CA SER A 299 -3.03 -8.81 27.96
C SER A 299 -2.62 -7.57 27.17
N GLN A 300 -1.32 -7.27 27.14
CA GLN A 300 -0.76 -6.24 26.24
C GLN A 300 -0.35 -6.84 24.90
N ASN A 301 -0.62 -8.14 24.68
CA ASN A 301 -0.37 -8.81 23.42
C ASN A 301 -1.21 -8.18 22.30
N LYS A 302 -0.55 -7.91 21.19
CA LYS A 302 -1.15 -7.25 20.04
C LYS A 302 -2.31 -8.05 19.41
N GLU A 303 -2.19 -9.37 19.38
CA GLU A 303 -3.25 -10.25 18.88
C GLU A 303 -4.46 -10.23 19.83
N ALA A 304 -4.23 -10.20 21.15
CA ALA A 304 -5.29 -10.05 22.14
C ALA A 304 -6.07 -8.74 21.94
N PHE A 305 -5.37 -7.63 21.65
CA PHE A 305 -6.00 -6.35 21.33
C PHE A 305 -6.89 -6.42 20.08
N LYS A 306 -6.46 -7.11 19.01
CA LYS A 306 -7.29 -7.28 17.79
C LYS A 306 -8.52 -8.14 18.07
N ILE A 307 -8.35 -9.23 18.82
CA ILE A 307 -9.45 -10.12 19.22
C ILE A 307 -10.44 -9.35 20.11
N LYS A 308 -9.96 -8.53 21.04
CA LYS A 308 -10.77 -7.65 21.88
C LYS A 308 -11.64 -6.71 21.05
N GLU A 309 -11.09 -6.06 20.03
CA GLU A 309 -11.86 -5.22 19.10
C GLU A 309 -12.93 -6.02 18.34
N LYS A 310 -12.67 -7.29 18.01
CA LYS A 310 -13.67 -8.17 17.40
C LYS A 310 -14.75 -8.62 18.38
N PHE A 311 -14.44 -8.80 19.66
CA PHE A 311 -15.48 -9.05 20.67
C PHE A 311 -16.46 -7.88 20.76
N ILE A 312 -15.97 -6.63 20.67
CA ILE A 312 -16.84 -5.45 20.61
C ILE A 312 -17.75 -5.53 19.37
N ASP A 313 -17.21 -5.87 18.20
CA ASP A 313 -18.02 -6.03 16.98
C ASP A 313 -19.12 -7.11 17.20
N ILE A 314 -18.76 -8.30 17.68
CA ILE A 314 -19.67 -9.43 17.92
C ILE A 314 -20.77 -9.08 18.94
N LEU A 315 -20.41 -8.52 20.10
CA LEU A 315 -21.36 -8.09 21.12
C LEU A 315 -22.34 -7.05 20.59
N GLY A 316 -21.83 -6.12 19.78
CA GLY A 316 -22.64 -5.05 19.21
C GLY A 316 -23.75 -5.56 18.31
N ILE A 317 -23.43 -6.48 17.39
CA ILE A 317 -24.44 -7.02 16.49
C ILE A 317 -25.46 -7.90 17.23
N ILE A 318 -25.03 -8.66 18.25
CA ILE A 318 -25.94 -9.44 19.12
C ILE A 318 -26.92 -8.48 19.79
N ARG A 319 -26.43 -7.42 20.44
CA ARG A 319 -27.26 -6.41 21.12
C ARG A 319 -28.27 -5.74 20.18
N ILE A 320 -27.86 -5.41 18.95
CA ILE A 320 -28.74 -4.81 17.93
C ILE A 320 -29.85 -5.78 17.50
N ILE A 321 -29.52 -7.06 17.25
CA ILE A 321 -30.51 -8.09 16.91
C ILE A 321 -31.47 -8.30 18.09
N SER A 322 -30.97 -8.37 19.33
CA SER A 322 -31.80 -8.48 20.53
C SER A 322 -32.74 -7.30 20.70
N ASN A 323 -32.27 -6.08 20.41
CA ASN A 323 -33.08 -4.87 20.37
C ASN A 323 -34.21 -4.95 19.34
N THR A 324 -33.93 -5.51 18.17
CA THR A 324 -34.95 -5.73 17.12
C THR A 324 -35.97 -6.78 17.54
N LYS A 325 -35.53 -7.84 18.23
CA LYS A 325 -36.39 -8.94 18.73
C LYS A 325 -37.08 -8.64 20.06
N GLY A 326 -36.83 -7.49 20.69
CA GLY A 326 -37.37 -7.15 22.01
C GLY A 326 -36.83 -7.99 23.18
N ASN A 327 -35.69 -8.66 23.01
CA ASN A 327 -35.12 -9.55 24.03
C ASN A 327 -34.28 -8.77 25.05
N LYS A 328 -34.95 -8.20 26.06
CA LYS A 328 -34.32 -7.40 27.13
C LYS A 328 -33.28 -8.17 27.95
N LYS A 329 -33.47 -9.49 28.14
CA LYS A 329 -32.55 -10.32 28.91
C LYS A 329 -31.16 -10.39 28.26
N ILE A 330 -31.12 -10.61 26.95
CA ILE A 330 -29.85 -10.67 26.21
C ILE A 330 -29.19 -9.29 26.15
N ILE A 331 -29.96 -8.20 26.04
CA ILE A 331 -29.41 -6.84 26.09
C ILE A 331 -28.70 -6.60 27.43
N GLN A 332 -29.36 -6.91 28.54
CA GLN A 332 -28.75 -6.80 29.88
C GLN A 332 -27.51 -7.68 30.04
N GLU A 333 -27.50 -8.85 29.41
CA GLU A 333 -26.34 -9.74 29.43
C GLU A 333 -25.16 -9.18 28.64
N VAL A 334 -25.39 -8.59 27.45
CA VAL A 334 -24.35 -7.85 26.72
C VAL A 334 -23.82 -6.70 27.57
N ASP A 335 -24.70 -5.90 28.18
CA ASP A 335 -24.32 -4.75 29.00
C ASP A 335 -23.45 -5.17 30.19
N THR A 336 -23.81 -6.28 30.85
CA THR A 336 -23.05 -6.86 31.95
C THR A 336 -21.66 -7.31 31.49
N VAL A 337 -21.59 -8.12 30.44
CA VAL A 337 -20.31 -8.65 29.91
C VAL A 337 -19.42 -7.51 29.40
N ALA A 338 -19.98 -6.53 28.68
CA ALA A 338 -19.24 -5.38 28.19
C ALA A 338 -18.72 -4.49 29.32
N GLY A 339 -19.53 -4.25 30.35
CA GLY A 339 -19.14 -3.49 31.54
C GLY A 339 -17.98 -4.15 32.30
N GLU A 340 -18.05 -5.47 32.50
CA GLU A 340 -16.99 -6.26 33.15
C GLU A 340 -15.68 -6.25 32.34
N LEU A 341 -15.76 -6.45 31.03
CA LEU A 341 -14.60 -6.56 30.16
C LEU A 341 -13.97 -5.20 29.87
N PHE A 342 -14.74 -4.17 29.55
CA PHE A 342 -14.21 -2.91 29.03
C PHE A 342 -14.18 -1.79 30.07
N ARG A 343 -14.72 -2.03 31.28
CA ARG A 343 -14.79 -1.06 32.39
C ARG A 343 -15.47 0.25 32.00
N VAL A 344 -16.33 0.19 30.98
CA VAL A 344 -17.21 1.27 30.61
C VAL A 344 -18.43 1.13 31.53
N GLN A 345 -18.50 1.96 32.57
CA GLN A 345 -19.73 2.09 33.35
C GLN A 345 -20.82 2.61 32.41
N GLN A 346 -22.03 2.03 32.45
CA GLN A 346 -23.20 2.63 31.81
C GLN A 346 -23.28 4.09 32.27
N LYS A 347 -22.92 4.98 31.36
CA LYS A 347 -22.99 6.43 31.51
C LYS A 347 -23.82 6.91 30.35
N ASP A 348 -24.64 7.92 30.59
CA ASP A 348 -25.40 8.57 29.53
C ASP A 348 -24.41 9.05 28.45
N VAL A 349 -24.37 8.35 27.32
CA VAL A 349 -23.70 8.84 26.12
C VAL A 349 -24.70 9.80 25.48
N ASP A 350 -24.67 11.01 26.01
CA ASP A 350 -25.55 12.08 25.57
C ASP A 350 -24.82 13.08 24.66
N PHE A 351 -25.59 13.87 23.95
CA PHE A 351 -25.09 14.87 23.02
C PHE A 351 -24.32 16.00 23.73
N LYS A 352 -24.64 16.26 25.00
CA LYS A 352 -23.96 17.28 25.82
C LYS A 352 -22.53 16.88 26.16
N SER A 353 -22.33 15.64 26.59
CA SER A 353 -21.02 15.06 26.89
C SER A 353 -20.18 14.92 25.62
N PHE A 354 -20.78 14.51 24.50
CA PHE A 354 -20.13 14.50 23.19
C PHE A 354 -19.66 15.91 22.76
N THR A 355 -20.53 16.91 22.87
CA THR A 355 -20.18 18.31 22.56
C THR A 355 -19.06 18.82 23.45
N SER A 356 -19.09 18.47 24.74
CA SER A 356 -18.05 18.85 25.70
C SER A 356 -16.70 18.22 25.34
N PHE A 357 -16.69 16.95 24.93
CA PHE A 357 -15.50 16.28 24.41
C PHE A 357 -14.91 17.00 23.18
N LEU A 358 -15.74 17.41 22.21
CA LEU A 358 -15.26 18.13 21.02
C LEU A 358 -14.64 19.49 21.39
N LYS A 359 -15.23 20.22 22.35
CA LYS A 359 -14.66 21.48 22.87
C LYS A 359 -13.32 21.24 23.54
N GLU A 360 -13.24 20.26 24.42
CA GLU A 360 -12.00 19.90 25.13
C GLU A 360 -10.88 19.49 24.17
N SER A 361 -11.21 18.75 23.10
CA SER A 361 -10.23 18.24 22.13
C SER A 361 -9.34 19.36 21.55
N LYS A 362 -9.91 20.53 21.22
CA LYS A 362 -9.12 21.69 20.75
C LYS A 362 -8.11 22.23 21.77
N SER A 363 -8.42 22.11 23.05
CA SER A 363 -7.48 22.53 24.13
C SER A 363 -6.44 21.45 24.40
N LYS A 364 -6.85 20.17 24.40
CA LYS A 364 -5.97 19.02 24.68
C LYS A 364 -4.87 18.83 23.65
N ILE A 365 -5.09 19.16 22.38
CA ILE A 365 -4.01 19.09 21.37
C ILE A 365 -2.86 20.04 21.73
N LYS A 366 -3.15 21.26 22.21
CA LYS A 366 -2.13 22.23 22.60
C LYS A 366 -1.38 21.77 23.86
N GLU A 367 -2.10 21.29 24.87
CA GLU A 367 -1.48 20.73 26.08
C GLU A 367 -0.58 19.54 25.74
N ALA A 368 -1.06 18.63 24.89
CA ALA A 368 -0.31 17.45 24.50
C ALA A 368 0.99 17.82 23.77
N LEU A 369 0.92 18.77 22.83
CA LEU A 369 2.10 19.29 22.13
C LEU A 369 3.15 19.86 23.09
N LEU A 370 2.72 20.64 24.09
CA LEU A 370 3.61 21.24 25.10
C LEU A 370 4.22 20.19 26.03
N THR A 371 3.43 19.19 26.42
CA THR A 371 3.84 18.14 27.37
C THR A 371 4.45 16.91 26.68
N GLN A 372 4.65 16.98 25.37
CA GLN A 372 5.10 15.87 24.51
C GLN A 372 4.28 14.58 24.68
N LYS A 373 3.00 14.70 25.02
CA LYS A 373 2.09 13.55 25.13
C LYS A 373 1.67 13.08 23.74
N ARG A 374 1.57 11.76 23.57
CA ARG A 374 1.08 11.14 22.34
C ARG A 374 -0.34 11.61 22.01
N ILE A 375 -0.56 11.91 20.73
CA ILE A 375 -1.84 12.39 20.18
C ILE A 375 -2.37 11.34 19.22
N ILE A 376 -3.64 10.97 19.34
CA ILE A 376 -4.32 10.02 18.45
C ILE A 376 -5.36 10.79 17.65
N PHE A 377 -5.04 11.05 16.38
CA PHE A 377 -5.99 11.62 15.45
C PHE A 377 -6.96 10.55 14.94
N VAL A 378 -8.22 10.91 14.76
CA VAL A 378 -9.20 10.07 14.06
C VAL A 378 -9.64 10.80 12.80
N MET A 379 -9.47 10.17 11.64
CA MET A 379 -9.52 10.87 10.35
C MET A 379 -10.01 9.98 9.21
N GLY A 380 -10.97 10.48 8.43
CA GLY A 380 -11.36 9.91 7.13
C GLY A 380 -10.72 10.59 5.92
N HIS A 381 -11.28 10.37 4.73
CA HIS A 381 -10.59 10.69 3.47
C HIS A 381 -10.58 12.17 3.07
N LYS A 382 -9.65 12.54 2.16
CA LYS A 382 -9.36 13.92 1.68
C LYS A 382 -10.53 14.73 1.10
N ASN A 383 -11.58 14.07 0.62
CA ASN A 383 -12.78 14.74 0.11
C ASN A 383 -13.94 14.38 1.04
N PRO A 384 -13.96 14.92 2.27
CA PRO A 384 -14.79 14.40 3.34
C PRO A 384 -16.27 14.52 2.96
N ASP A 385 -17.00 13.42 3.09
CA ASP A 385 -18.45 13.39 3.02
C ASP A 385 -19.04 13.29 4.44
N THR A 386 -20.35 13.07 4.51
CA THR A 386 -21.03 12.98 5.81
C THR A 386 -20.52 11.79 6.62
N ASP A 387 -20.29 10.64 6.00
CA ASP A 387 -19.87 9.43 6.71
C ASP A 387 -18.45 9.56 7.26
N THR A 388 -17.51 10.03 6.44
CA THR A 388 -16.14 10.32 6.86
C THR A 388 -16.10 11.27 8.07
N VAL A 389 -16.87 12.37 8.03
CA VAL A 389 -16.86 13.34 9.13
C VAL A 389 -17.44 12.74 10.39
N ILE A 390 -18.67 12.22 10.33
CA ILE A 390 -19.36 11.69 11.51
C ILE A 390 -18.61 10.50 12.12
N SER A 391 -18.11 9.59 11.27
CA SER A 391 -17.27 8.49 11.71
C SER A 391 -16.04 8.98 12.47
N SER A 392 -15.38 10.04 12.01
CA SER A 392 -14.19 10.59 12.67
C SER A 392 -14.53 11.14 14.07
N LEU A 393 -15.65 11.88 14.19
CA LEU A 393 -16.05 12.47 15.47
C LEU A 393 -16.45 11.40 16.49
N VAL A 394 -17.30 10.47 16.08
CA VAL A 394 -17.93 9.52 16.99
C VAL A 394 -16.97 8.41 17.39
N GLU A 395 -16.08 7.97 16.49
CA GLU A 395 -15.03 7.01 16.84
C GLU A 395 -13.98 7.63 17.79
N ALA A 396 -13.62 8.90 17.62
CA ALA A 396 -12.76 9.60 18.59
C ALA A 396 -13.42 9.63 19.97
N TYR A 397 -14.72 9.92 20.02
CA TYR A 397 -15.48 9.92 21.27
C TYR A 397 -15.54 8.54 21.92
N ARG A 398 -15.79 7.48 21.14
CA ARG A 398 -15.79 6.09 21.64
C ARG A 398 -14.49 5.74 22.34
N ASN A 399 -13.35 6.03 21.69
CA ASN A 399 -12.05 5.72 22.25
C ASN A 399 -11.76 6.55 23.50
N TYR A 400 -12.17 7.83 23.53
CA TYR A 400 -12.11 8.65 24.74
C TYR A 400 -12.92 8.08 25.92
N LEU A 401 -14.10 7.51 25.66
CA LEU A 401 -14.91 6.86 26.70
C LEU A 401 -14.22 5.63 27.30
N MET A 402 -13.46 4.89 26.48
CA MET A 402 -12.69 3.72 26.91
C MET A 402 -11.39 4.09 27.63
N ASP A 403 -10.71 5.16 27.19
CA ASP A 403 -9.49 5.67 27.81
C ASP A 403 -9.47 7.21 27.84
N LYS A 404 -9.91 7.76 28.97
CA LYS A 404 -9.93 9.21 29.20
C LYS A 404 -8.54 9.84 29.38
N LYS A 405 -7.49 9.03 29.58
CA LYS A 405 -6.12 9.52 29.79
C LYS A 405 -5.41 9.80 28.46
N ALA A 406 -5.79 9.09 27.41
CA ALA A 406 -5.26 9.31 26.07
C ALA A 406 -5.89 10.55 25.41
N VAL A 407 -5.14 11.15 24.48
CA VAL A 407 -5.54 12.38 23.76
C VAL A 407 -6.08 11.99 22.39
N TYR A 408 -7.41 11.86 22.28
CA TYR A 408 -8.10 11.59 21.03
C TYR A 408 -8.60 12.89 20.40
N ILE A 409 -8.23 13.14 19.14
CA ILE A 409 -8.58 14.35 18.41
C ILE A 409 -9.24 13.96 17.08
N PRO A 410 -10.54 14.19 16.88
CA PRO A 410 -11.12 14.04 15.55
C PRO A 410 -10.59 15.15 14.62
N VAL A 411 -10.18 14.80 13.41
CA VAL A 411 -9.69 15.76 12.41
C VAL A 411 -10.32 15.48 11.05
N ILE A 412 -10.73 16.54 10.36
CA ILE A 412 -11.38 16.45 9.05
C ILE A 412 -10.36 16.82 7.98
N GLN A 413 -10.18 15.92 7.01
CA GLN A 413 -9.16 16.08 5.98
C GLN A 413 -9.65 16.97 4.85
N GLY A 414 -9.61 18.29 5.05
CA GLY A 414 -10.01 19.29 4.06
C GLY A 414 -9.81 20.71 4.58
N SER A 415 -10.13 21.69 3.75
CA SER A 415 -10.15 23.12 4.11
C SER A 415 -11.54 23.65 4.47
N ARG A 416 -12.56 22.79 4.40
CA ARG A 416 -13.95 23.12 4.77
C ARG A 416 -14.68 21.91 5.36
N ILE A 417 -15.71 22.20 6.14
CA ILE A 417 -16.71 21.21 6.56
C ILE A 417 -17.82 21.18 5.49
N PRO A 418 -18.27 19.98 5.03
CA PRO A 418 -19.39 19.87 4.10
C PRO A 418 -20.67 20.52 4.63
N ASP A 419 -21.50 21.05 3.73
CA ASP A 419 -22.64 21.89 4.11
C ASP A 419 -23.76 21.07 4.73
N GLU A 420 -23.99 19.87 4.20
CA GLU A 420 -24.91 18.88 4.77
C GLU A 420 -24.46 18.41 6.17
N VAL A 421 -23.15 18.37 6.41
CA VAL A 421 -22.59 18.07 7.74
C VAL A 421 -22.82 19.25 8.70
N ARG A 422 -22.66 20.50 8.23
CA ARG A 422 -23.00 21.69 9.00
C ARG A 422 -24.48 21.72 9.37
N ARG A 423 -25.35 21.34 8.44
CA ARG A 423 -26.80 21.19 8.69
C ARG A 423 -27.10 20.10 9.70
N LEU A 424 -26.41 18.96 9.61
CA LEU A 424 -26.60 17.81 10.49
C LEU A 424 -26.12 18.09 11.93
N LEU A 425 -24.94 18.70 12.09
CA LEU A 425 -24.32 18.95 13.39
C LEU A 425 -24.77 20.26 14.05
N GLY A 426 -25.14 21.26 13.25
CA GLY A 426 -25.35 22.64 13.68
C GLY A 426 -24.05 23.43 13.81
N SER A 427 -24.12 24.75 13.61
CA SER A 427 -22.96 25.65 13.58
C SER A 427 -22.06 25.54 14.82
N LYS A 428 -22.67 25.49 16.01
CA LYS A 428 -21.95 25.39 17.30
C LYS A 428 -20.98 24.22 17.36
N ILE A 429 -21.30 23.09 16.71
CA ILE A 429 -20.44 21.91 16.67
C ILE A 429 -19.47 22.00 15.50
N SER A 430 -19.96 22.39 14.32
CA SER A 430 -19.13 22.48 13.12
C SER A 430 -17.93 23.41 13.29
N ASP A 431 -18.09 24.51 14.03
CA ASP A 431 -17.02 25.48 14.27
C ASP A 431 -15.98 24.96 15.29
N LEU A 432 -16.28 23.86 15.99
CA LEU A 432 -15.35 23.15 16.87
C LEU A 432 -14.50 22.10 16.14
N LEU A 433 -14.77 21.82 14.87
CA LEU A 433 -14.04 20.77 14.17
C LEU A 433 -12.63 21.23 13.79
N LEU A 434 -11.66 20.33 13.96
CA LEU A 434 -10.28 20.55 13.56
C LEU A 434 -10.12 20.12 12.09
N LEU A 435 -9.55 20.99 11.28
CA LEU A 435 -9.21 20.73 9.89
C LEU A 435 -7.72 20.43 9.75
N THR A 436 -7.32 19.73 8.69
CA THR A 436 -5.91 19.38 8.46
C THR A 436 -5.02 20.56 8.05
N ASP A 437 -5.58 21.71 7.69
CA ASP A 437 -4.84 22.96 7.47
C ASP A 437 -4.50 23.69 8.79
N ASN A 438 -4.95 23.16 9.93
CA ASN A 438 -4.64 23.74 11.22
C ASN A 438 -3.14 23.61 11.57
N PRO A 439 -2.45 24.69 11.99
CA PRO A 439 -1.03 24.64 12.33
C PRO A 439 -0.67 23.60 13.41
N ASN A 440 -1.55 23.37 14.40
CA ASN A 440 -1.28 22.39 15.46
C ASN A 440 -1.28 20.96 14.93
N TYR A 441 -2.08 20.67 13.89
CA TYR A 441 -2.03 19.37 13.22
C TYR A 441 -0.66 19.14 12.58
N HIS A 442 -0.14 20.13 11.86
CA HIS A 442 1.19 20.05 11.24
C HIS A 442 2.32 19.95 12.27
N LEU A 443 2.24 20.68 13.38
CA LEU A 443 3.20 20.56 14.49
C LEU A 443 3.18 19.15 15.12
N ALA A 444 2.00 18.57 15.34
CA ALA A 444 1.85 17.22 15.86
C ALA A 444 2.43 16.17 14.91
N LEU A 445 2.20 16.32 13.60
CA LEU A 445 2.76 15.46 12.56
C LEU A 445 4.29 15.54 12.54
N ASN A 446 4.86 16.76 12.54
CA ASN A 446 6.30 16.98 12.43
C ASN A 446 7.07 16.61 13.70
N SER A 447 6.43 16.66 14.87
CA SER A 447 7.05 16.27 16.15
C SER A 447 7.11 14.76 16.40
N GLY A 448 6.45 13.94 15.56
CA GLY A 448 6.39 12.48 15.73
C GLY A 448 5.44 11.99 16.84
N GLN A 449 4.76 12.90 17.55
CA GLN A 449 3.82 12.59 18.64
C GLN A 449 2.51 11.96 18.15
N ALA A 450 2.17 12.17 16.88
CA ALA A 450 0.88 11.83 16.31
C ALA A 450 0.77 10.36 15.87
N ARG A 451 -0.39 9.76 16.10
CA ARG A 451 -0.84 8.45 15.59
C ARG A 451 -2.26 8.58 15.05
N TRP A 452 -2.70 7.63 14.23
CA TRP A 452 -3.99 7.73 13.53
C TRP A 452 -4.88 6.50 13.70
N ILE A 453 -6.16 6.74 13.96
CA ILE A 453 -7.24 5.81 13.64
C ILE A 453 -7.81 6.27 12.30
N LEU A 454 -7.75 5.40 11.29
CA LEU A 454 -8.31 5.69 9.98
C LEU A 454 -9.76 5.21 9.95
N VAL A 455 -10.68 6.09 9.63
CA VAL A 455 -12.09 5.75 9.45
C VAL A 455 -12.48 5.99 8.00
N ASP A 456 -13.33 5.15 7.42
CA ASP A 456 -13.85 5.32 6.07
C ASP A 456 -12.76 5.43 4.97
N GLN A 457 -11.54 4.98 5.30
CA GLN A 457 -10.40 4.93 4.42
C GLN A 457 -9.38 3.90 4.92
N ASN A 458 -8.67 3.28 3.97
CA ASN A 458 -7.59 2.34 4.28
C ASN A 458 -6.28 2.64 3.54
N VAL A 459 -6.19 3.80 2.88
CA VAL A 459 -4.96 4.30 2.24
C VAL A 459 -4.77 5.76 2.58
N SER A 460 -3.69 6.06 3.30
CA SER A 460 -3.35 7.44 3.67
C SER A 460 -1.84 7.72 3.56
N GLU A 461 -1.48 8.99 3.49
CA GLU A 461 -0.09 9.47 3.55
C GLU A 461 0.53 9.27 4.94
N VAL A 462 -0.32 9.22 5.98
CA VAL A 462 0.07 8.94 7.36
C VAL A 462 -0.07 7.45 7.73
N GLN A 463 -0.20 6.55 6.74
CA GLN A 463 -0.48 5.12 7.00
C GLN A 463 0.50 4.49 8.00
N ARG A 464 1.80 4.76 7.89
CA ARG A 464 2.83 4.26 8.83
C ARG A 464 2.59 4.62 10.30
N PHE A 465 1.75 5.61 10.59
CA PHE A 465 1.39 6.03 11.94
C PHE A 465 0.01 5.52 12.38
N ALA A 466 -0.67 4.75 11.53
CA ALA A 466 -1.98 4.20 11.82
C ALA A 466 -1.89 3.09 12.89
N ILE A 467 -2.87 3.08 13.79
CA ILE A 467 -3.00 2.11 14.90
C ILE A 467 -4.27 1.27 14.80
N SER A 468 -5.28 1.74 14.06
CA SER A 468 -6.52 1.03 13.77
C SER A 468 -7.12 1.53 12.45
N ILE A 469 -7.90 0.68 11.79
CA ILE A 469 -8.65 1.00 10.57
C ILE A 469 -10.10 0.55 10.76
N ILE A 470 -11.06 1.42 10.49
CA ILE A 470 -12.50 1.11 10.49
C ILE A 470 -13.04 1.57 9.15
N ASP A 471 -13.40 0.66 8.26
CA ASP A 471 -13.67 1.02 6.86
C ASP A 471 -14.65 0.04 6.23
N HIS A 472 -15.49 0.54 5.32
CA HIS A 472 -16.42 -0.26 4.53
C HIS A 472 -16.01 -0.39 3.05
N HIS A 473 -14.91 0.24 2.64
CA HIS A 473 -14.34 0.13 1.29
C HIS A 473 -13.50 -1.14 1.13
N ILE A 474 -13.28 -1.59 -0.11
CA ILE A 474 -12.35 -2.70 -0.38
C ILE A 474 -10.95 -2.38 0.18
N LEU A 475 -10.42 -3.28 1.01
CA LEU A 475 -9.06 -3.11 1.56
C LEU A 475 -8.00 -3.16 0.46
N SER A 476 -7.14 -2.13 0.45
CA SER A 476 -5.94 -2.08 -0.36
C SER A 476 -4.94 -3.18 0.03
N LYS A 477 -4.05 -3.55 -0.90
CA LYS A 477 -2.93 -4.49 -0.60
C LYS A 477 -2.08 -4.01 0.58
N LYS A 478 -1.93 -2.70 0.74
CA LYS A 478 -1.20 -2.04 1.84
C LYS A 478 -1.91 -2.28 3.17
N ALA A 479 -3.19 -1.95 3.27
CA ALA A 479 -3.99 -2.14 4.47
C ALA A 479 -4.06 -3.61 4.91
N LYS A 480 -4.26 -4.54 3.95
CA LYS A 480 -4.30 -5.99 4.23
C LYS A 480 -3.03 -6.49 4.94
N ARG A 481 -1.86 -5.95 4.57
CA ARG A 481 -0.56 -6.34 5.13
C ARG A 481 -0.21 -5.57 6.41
N GLN A 482 -0.79 -4.39 6.60
CA GLN A 482 -0.53 -3.61 7.79
C GLN A 482 -1.07 -4.35 9.01
N ASP A 483 -0.23 -4.46 10.03
CA ASP A 483 -0.54 -5.22 11.22
C ASP A 483 -1.11 -4.31 12.31
N VAL A 484 -2.36 -3.91 12.12
CA VAL A 484 -3.16 -3.05 13.00
C VAL A 484 -4.54 -3.67 13.17
N SER A 485 -5.28 -3.26 14.21
CA SER A 485 -6.69 -3.65 14.38
C SER A 485 -7.52 -3.16 13.19
N LYS A 486 -8.49 -3.98 12.77
CA LYS A 486 -9.38 -3.67 11.64
C LYS A 486 -10.82 -4.07 11.92
N THR A 487 -11.73 -3.11 11.82
CA THR A 487 -13.15 -3.38 11.63
C THR A 487 -13.46 -3.06 10.18
N TRP A 488 -13.60 -4.12 9.38
CA TRP A 488 -13.74 -4.01 7.94
C TRP A 488 -14.81 -4.97 7.44
N GLU A 489 -15.86 -4.43 6.83
CA GLU A 489 -17.00 -5.16 6.28
C GLU A 489 -17.63 -4.36 5.14
N MET A 490 -18.09 -5.03 4.08
CA MET A 490 -18.76 -4.36 2.95
C MET A 490 -20.21 -4.02 3.31
N VAL A 491 -20.40 -3.01 4.14
CA VAL A 491 -21.71 -2.45 4.54
C VAL A 491 -21.96 -1.07 3.90
N GLY A 492 -23.16 -0.54 4.08
CA GLY A 492 -23.60 0.72 3.50
C GLY A 492 -22.89 1.96 4.06
N SER A 493 -22.40 1.92 5.30
CA SER A 493 -21.74 3.07 5.95
C SER A 493 -20.76 2.67 7.06
N THR A 494 -19.65 3.38 7.18
CA THR A 494 -18.70 3.32 8.30
C THR A 494 -19.35 3.77 9.62
N SER A 495 -20.25 4.77 9.60
CA SER A 495 -21.01 5.22 10.79
C SER A 495 -21.89 4.11 11.36
N ALA A 496 -22.38 3.19 10.52
CA ALA A 496 -23.11 2.01 10.98
C ALA A 496 -22.19 1.04 11.74
N LEU A 497 -20.96 0.81 11.25
CA LEU A 497 -19.96 -0.01 11.96
C LEU A 497 -19.59 0.60 13.33
N ILE A 498 -19.48 1.93 13.41
CA ILE A 498 -19.20 2.61 14.67
C ILE A 498 -20.39 2.51 15.63
N THR A 499 -21.62 2.64 15.12
CA THR A 499 -22.85 2.44 15.90
C THR A 499 -22.84 1.06 16.56
N GLN A 500 -22.54 0.01 15.78
CA GLN A 500 -22.38 -1.34 16.31
C GLN A 500 -21.30 -1.42 17.40
N LYS A 501 -20.15 -0.74 17.24
CA LYS A 501 -19.11 -0.74 18.28
C LYS A 501 -19.58 -0.13 19.60
N PHE A 502 -20.36 0.95 19.58
CA PHE A 502 -20.96 1.49 20.82
C PHE A 502 -21.89 0.48 21.47
N GLN A 503 -22.73 -0.19 20.68
CA GLN A 503 -23.60 -1.26 21.17
C GLN A 503 -22.80 -2.40 21.81
N GLY A 504 -21.64 -2.74 21.25
CA GLY A 504 -20.75 -3.76 21.81
C GLY A 504 -20.07 -3.37 23.12
N LEU A 505 -20.07 -2.08 23.45
CA LEU A 505 -19.64 -1.55 24.74
C LEU A 505 -20.80 -1.39 25.74
N GLY A 506 -22.01 -1.82 25.38
CA GLY A 506 -23.21 -1.63 26.21
C GLY A 506 -23.65 -0.17 26.33
N LEU A 507 -23.30 0.67 25.34
CA LEU A 507 -23.58 2.10 25.34
C LEU A 507 -24.77 2.41 24.42
N ASP A 508 -25.79 3.07 24.98
CA ASP A 508 -26.92 3.63 24.23
C ASP A 508 -26.69 5.10 23.88
N PHE A 509 -27.28 5.53 22.77
CA PHE A 509 -27.27 6.93 22.33
C PHE A 509 -28.52 7.65 22.81
N ASP A 510 -28.36 8.92 23.16
CA ASP A 510 -29.51 9.81 23.21
C ASP A 510 -30.09 10.09 21.81
N ARG A 511 -31.23 10.78 21.78
CA ARG A 511 -31.95 11.10 20.55
C ARG A 511 -31.08 11.88 19.54
N ASP A 512 -30.26 12.80 20.02
CA ASP A 512 -29.48 13.71 19.17
C ASP A 512 -28.24 13.02 18.56
N LEU A 513 -27.55 12.16 19.30
CA LEU A 513 -26.49 11.32 18.74
C LEU A 513 -27.06 10.26 17.79
N ALA A 514 -28.20 9.66 18.12
CA ALA A 514 -28.90 8.76 17.21
C ALA A 514 -29.27 9.47 15.90
N ARG A 515 -29.73 10.73 15.97
CA ARG A 515 -30.01 11.57 14.78
C ARG A 515 -28.77 11.77 13.90
N ILE A 516 -27.61 12.04 14.49
CA ILE A 516 -26.36 12.28 13.76
C ILE A 516 -25.87 11.01 13.06
N LEU A 517 -25.81 9.90 13.80
CA LEU A 517 -25.40 8.60 13.25
C LEU A 517 -26.40 8.10 12.19
N TYR A 518 -27.70 8.31 12.43
CA TYR A 518 -28.73 7.98 11.45
C TYR A 518 -28.59 8.83 10.19
N GLY A 519 -28.39 10.14 10.32
CA GLY A 519 -28.20 11.05 9.18
C GLY A 519 -27.01 10.66 8.32
N ALA A 520 -25.86 10.36 8.92
CA ALA A 520 -24.69 9.88 8.17
C ALA A 520 -24.97 8.57 7.43
N THR A 521 -25.53 7.59 8.13
CA THR A 521 -25.87 6.29 7.53
C THR A 521 -26.92 6.44 6.42
N LEU A 522 -27.91 7.32 6.60
CA LEU A 522 -28.98 7.59 5.65
C LEU A 522 -28.46 8.27 4.37
N MET A 523 -27.51 9.20 4.51
CA MET A 523 -26.87 9.86 3.37
C MET A 523 -26.07 8.86 2.52
N ASP A 524 -25.29 7.99 3.16
CA ASP A 524 -24.41 7.07 2.44
C ASP A 524 -25.16 5.86 1.83
N THR A 525 -26.26 5.45 2.47
CA THR A 525 -27.22 4.48 1.94
C THR A 525 -28.23 5.09 0.96
N GLU A 526 -28.12 6.37 0.62
CA GLU A 526 -28.99 7.09 -0.32
C GLU A 526 -30.48 6.89 -0.01
N ASN A 527 -30.89 7.32 1.18
CA ASN A 527 -32.26 7.17 1.69
C ASN A 527 -32.71 5.70 1.78
N ARG A 528 -31.88 4.83 2.36
CA ARG A 528 -32.18 3.40 2.54
C ARG A 528 -32.39 2.65 1.23
N SER A 529 -31.65 3.00 0.19
CA SER A 529 -31.72 2.32 -1.11
C SER A 529 -31.36 0.83 -0.98
N GLU A 530 -32.19 -0.05 -1.53
CA GLU A 530 -31.93 -1.49 -1.59
C GLU A 530 -30.58 -1.82 -2.26
N ARG A 531 -30.10 -0.95 -3.16
CA ARG A 531 -28.83 -1.09 -3.88
C ARG A 531 -27.60 -0.76 -3.01
N LYS A 532 -27.80 -0.09 -1.88
CA LYS A 532 -26.71 0.37 -0.98
C LYS A 532 -26.76 -0.30 0.39
N MET A 533 -27.87 -0.90 0.77
CA MET A 533 -28.03 -1.52 2.09
C MET A 533 -27.75 -3.02 2.08
N THR A 534 -26.99 -3.48 3.07
CA THR A 534 -26.97 -4.89 3.48
C THR A 534 -28.11 -5.18 4.46
N TYR A 535 -28.26 -6.43 4.90
CA TYR A 535 -29.18 -6.75 6.00
C TYR A 535 -28.72 -6.13 7.32
N LYS A 536 -27.41 -6.08 7.54
CA LYS A 536 -26.82 -5.49 8.73
C LYS A 536 -27.07 -3.98 8.83
N ASP A 537 -26.97 -3.25 7.72
CA ASP A 537 -27.33 -1.83 7.66
C ASP A 537 -28.79 -1.62 8.09
N GLU A 538 -29.69 -2.49 7.64
CA GLU A 538 -31.11 -2.41 7.97
C GLU A 538 -31.37 -2.57 9.47
N LEU A 539 -30.74 -3.55 10.11
CA LEU A 539 -30.80 -3.74 11.56
C LEU A 539 -30.31 -2.50 12.32
N ILE A 540 -29.15 -1.96 11.94
CA ILE A 540 -28.53 -0.81 12.61
C ILE A 540 -29.37 0.45 12.39
N MET A 541 -29.82 0.71 11.16
CA MET A 541 -30.65 1.87 10.84
C MET A 541 -32.01 1.80 11.52
N ASN A 542 -32.63 0.62 11.64
CA ASN A 542 -33.88 0.46 12.38
C ASN A 542 -33.71 0.76 13.87
N TYR A 543 -32.60 0.33 14.46
CA TYR A 543 -32.24 0.68 15.83
C TYR A 543 -32.08 2.19 16.02
N LEU A 544 -31.27 2.84 15.17
CA LEU A 544 -31.02 4.29 15.24
C LEU A 544 -32.31 5.11 14.99
N LYS A 545 -33.12 4.71 13.99
CA LYS A 545 -34.40 5.35 13.67
C LYS A 545 -35.34 5.38 14.87
N ARG A 546 -35.44 4.26 15.59
CA ARG A 546 -36.29 4.14 16.78
C ARG A 546 -35.82 5.08 17.90
N LEU A 547 -34.52 5.19 18.13
CA LEU A 547 -33.96 6.11 19.14
C LEU A 547 -34.11 7.58 18.76
N PHE A 548 -33.86 7.92 17.49
CA PHE A 548 -34.06 9.27 16.99
C PHE A 548 -35.56 9.67 17.03
N GLY A 549 -36.46 8.69 16.86
CA GLY A 549 -37.91 8.91 16.84
C GLY A 549 -38.38 9.60 15.56
N ILE A 550 -37.63 9.47 14.46
CA ILE A 550 -38.00 10.03 13.17
C ILE A 550 -39.08 9.19 12.50
N LYS A 551 -40.10 9.89 11.98
CA LYS A 551 -41.22 9.27 11.26
C LYS A 551 -41.00 9.27 9.75
N ASN A 552 -40.40 10.33 9.21
CA ASN A 552 -40.27 10.57 7.78
C ASN A 552 -38.80 10.60 7.35
N ASP A 553 -38.27 9.45 6.95
CA ASP A 553 -36.88 9.33 6.47
C ASP A 553 -36.62 10.23 5.26
N LYS A 554 -37.60 10.27 4.35
CA LYS A 554 -37.54 11.02 3.10
C LYS A 554 -37.34 12.51 3.36
N GLU A 555 -38.18 13.14 4.18
CA GLU A 555 -38.06 14.57 4.47
C GLU A 555 -36.72 14.94 5.11
N PHE A 556 -36.21 14.12 6.04
CA PHE A 556 -34.91 14.35 6.66
C PHE A 556 -33.75 14.18 5.70
N TYR A 557 -33.80 13.16 4.84
CA TYR A 557 -32.82 12.99 3.77
C TYR A 557 -32.84 14.17 2.79
N GLN A 558 -34.03 14.61 2.38
CA GLN A 558 -34.21 15.72 1.45
C GLN A 558 -33.69 17.05 2.02
N ASP A 559 -33.90 17.31 3.33
CA ASP A 559 -33.32 18.46 4.03
C ASP A 559 -31.78 18.43 3.96
N LEU A 560 -31.13 17.32 4.31
CA LEU A 560 -29.67 17.20 4.22
C LEU A 560 -29.16 17.33 2.78
N MET A 561 -29.82 16.66 1.83
CA MET A 561 -29.50 16.74 0.41
C MET A 561 -29.66 18.14 -0.15
N SER A 562 -30.60 18.95 0.33
CA SER A 562 -30.76 20.33 -0.12
C SER A 562 -29.49 21.15 0.12
N TYR A 563 -28.80 20.95 1.25
CA TYR A 563 -27.53 21.62 1.55
C TYR A 563 -26.39 21.07 0.69
N LEU A 564 -26.35 19.75 0.45
CA LEU A 564 -25.37 19.13 -0.44
C LEU A 564 -25.49 19.66 -1.88
N LEU A 565 -26.72 19.90 -2.34
CA LEU A 565 -27.02 20.35 -3.70
C LEU A 565 -26.93 21.88 -3.88
N ASN A 566 -26.90 22.64 -2.79
CA ASN A 566 -26.93 24.11 -2.81
C ASN A 566 -25.54 24.74 -3.02
N THR A 567 -24.92 24.44 -4.17
CA THR A 567 -23.68 25.09 -4.58
C THR A 567 -23.51 25.08 -6.10
N ASP A 568 -22.98 26.19 -6.63
CA ASP A 568 -22.56 26.34 -8.03
C ASP A 568 -21.04 26.59 -8.13
N ASP A 569 -20.29 26.27 -7.06
CA ASP A 569 -18.82 26.28 -7.10
C ASP A 569 -18.32 25.06 -7.89
N ALA A 570 -17.82 25.31 -9.10
CA ALA A 570 -17.30 24.28 -9.99
C ALA A 570 -16.11 23.51 -9.40
N GLU A 571 -15.21 24.17 -8.66
CA GLU A 571 -14.05 23.48 -8.08
C GLU A 571 -14.49 22.55 -6.95
N LEU A 572 -15.41 23.00 -6.11
CA LEU A 572 -15.99 22.16 -5.08
C LEU A 572 -16.75 20.97 -5.67
N LEU A 573 -17.64 21.22 -6.64
CA LEU A 573 -18.43 20.18 -7.30
C LEU A 573 -17.56 19.15 -8.02
N PHE A 574 -16.48 19.61 -8.66
CA PHE A 574 -15.54 18.71 -9.32
C PHE A 574 -14.82 17.83 -8.29
N ASN A 575 -14.25 18.43 -7.24
CA ASN A 575 -13.35 17.73 -6.31
C ASN A 575 -14.08 16.86 -5.27
N ARG A 576 -15.31 17.21 -4.88
CA ARG A 576 -16.06 16.53 -3.78
C ARG A 576 -16.18 15.02 -3.98
N ASP A 577 -16.51 14.56 -5.19
CA ASP A 577 -16.53 13.13 -5.53
C ASP A 577 -15.67 12.90 -6.78
N TYR A 578 -14.43 13.37 -6.72
CA TYR A 578 -13.38 13.07 -7.70
C TYR A 578 -12.53 11.90 -7.23
N LYS A 579 -12.36 10.89 -8.11
CA LYS A 579 -11.37 9.83 -7.91
C LYS A 579 -10.50 9.65 -9.16
N GLN A 580 -9.28 9.17 -8.91
CA GLN A 580 -8.35 8.69 -9.94
C GLN A 580 -8.52 7.17 -10.03
N ASP A 581 -9.34 6.74 -10.97
CA ASP A 581 -9.72 5.34 -11.14
C ASP A 581 -8.56 4.55 -11.76
N TRP A 582 -8.04 3.58 -10.99
CA TRP A 582 -6.84 2.78 -11.30
C TRP A 582 -5.57 3.58 -11.66
N GLY A 583 -5.58 4.89 -11.45
CA GLY A 583 -4.50 5.80 -11.83
C GLY A 583 -4.39 6.07 -13.34
N ILE A 584 -5.40 5.68 -14.14
CA ILE A 584 -5.38 5.78 -15.61
C ILE A 584 -6.44 6.72 -16.18
N PHE A 585 -7.46 7.13 -15.41
CA PHE A 585 -8.39 8.22 -15.78
C PHE A 585 -8.96 8.91 -14.54
N GLY A 586 -9.53 10.11 -14.75
CA GLY A 586 -10.28 10.83 -13.72
C GLY A 586 -11.78 10.60 -13.84
N PHE A 587 -12.49 10.54 -12.72
CA PHE A 587 -13.95 10.52 -12.69
C PHE A 587 -14.46 11.45 -11.58
N ALA A 588 -15.16 12.51 -11.96
CA ALA A 588 -15.87 13.42 -11.06
C ALA A 588 -17.39 13.23 -11.13
N VAL A 589 -18.06 13.28 -9.98
CA VAL A 589 -19.52 13.32 -9.87
C VAL A 589 -19.97 14.66 -9.27
N ALA A 590 -20.56 15.51 -10.09
CA ALA A 590 -21.16 16.78 -9.67
C ALA A 590 -22.68 16.60 -9.52
N LYS A 591 -23.16 16.71 -8.28
CA LYS A 591 -24.60 16.70 -7.95
C LYS A 591 -25.08 18.15 -7.83
N VAL A 592 -26.08 18.53 -8.60
CA VAL A 592 -26.58 19.92 -8.72
C VAL A 592 -28.10 19.93 -8.85
N LYS A 593 -28.69 21.12 -8.70
CA LYS A 593 -30.09 21.40 -9.07
C LYS A 593 -30.17 22.37 -10.24
N ASN A 594 -31.23 22.24 -11.03
CA ASN A 594 -31.61 23.17 -12.09
C ASN A 594 -30.46 23.41 -13.08
N ALA A 595 -29.66 22.38 -13.39
CA ALA A 595 -28.72 22.46 -14.50
C ALA A 595 -29.45 22.45 -15.85
N PHE A 596 -30.60 21.78 -15.90
CA PHE A 596 -31.48 21.69 -17.06
C PHE A 596 -32.94 22.03 -16.71
N ASP A 597 -33.69 22.61 -17.65
CA ASP A 597 -35.14 22.74 -17.51
C ASP A 597 -35.87 21.42 -17.80
N LYS A 598 -37.20 21.38 -17.60
CA LYS A 598 -38.04 20.20 -17.88
C LYS A 598 -38.04 19.77 -19.36
N LYS A 599 -37.70 20.68 -20.28
CA LYS A 599 -37.56 20.41 -21.71
C LYS A 599 -36.14 19.95 -22.09
N GLY A 600 -35.21 19.95 -21.13
CA GLY A 600 -33.82 19.56 -21.29
C GLY A 600 -32.88 20.69 -21.74
N ASN A 601 -33.34 21.93 -21.81
CA ASN A 601 -32.52 23.09 -22.14
C ASN A 601 -31.56 23.42 -21.01
N LEU A 602 -30.40 23.98 -21.36
CA LEU A 602 -29.32 24.29 -20.41
C LEU A 602 -29.64 25.56 -19.62
N LEU A 603 -29.68 25.48 -18.29
CA LEU A 603 -29.86 26.64 -17.41
C LEU A 603 -28.53 27.12 -16.81
N LYS A 604 -27.63 26.19 -16.44
CA LYS A 604 -26.33 26.50 -15.79
C LYS A 604 -25.14 26.35 -16.73
N ASN A 605 -25.16 27.03 -17.88
CA ASN A 605 -24.14 26.89 -18.92
C ASN A 605 -22.70 27.16 -18.41
N ASP A 606 -22.52 28.26 -17.67
CA ASP A 606 -21.20 28.68 -17.22
C ASP A 606 -20.58 27.73 -16.19
N LEU A 607 -21.40 27.16 -15.29
CA LEU A 607 -20.97 26.11 -14.37
C LEU A 607 -20.45 24.89 -15.14
N LEU A 608 -21.22 24.38 -16.09
CA LEU A 608 -20.83 23.19 -16.85
C LEU A 608 -19.56 23.45 -17.70
N LYS A 609 -19.41 24.63 -18.29
CA LYS A 609 -18.18 25.04 -18.97
C LYS A 609 -16.97 25.04 -18.03
N LYS A 610 -17.12 25.56 -16.80
CA LYS A 610 -16.05 25.54 -15.78
C LYS A 610 -15.67 24.12 -15.38
N LEU A 611 -16.65 23.23 -15.17
CA LEU A 611 -16.39 21.81 -14.88
C LEU A 611 -15.62 21.11 -16.01
N VAL A 612 -15.97 21.37 -17.27
CA VAL A 612 -15.22 20.88 -18.43
C VAL A 612 -13.79 21.45 -18.46
N LYS A 613 -13.60 22.73 -18.12
CA LYS A 613 -12.26 23.35 -18.04
C LYS A 613 -11.40 22.68 -16.95
N LEU A 614 -11.98 22.35 -15.80
CA LEU A 614 -11.30 21.61 -14.73
C LEU A 614 -10.90 20.20 -15.18
N ALA A 615 -11.78 19.49 -15.89
CA ALA A 615 -11.46 18.17 -16.47
C ALA A 615 -10.31 18.24 -17.48
N LYS A 616 -10.29 19.26 -18.35
CA LYS A 616 -9.19 19.50 -19.31
C LYS A 616 -7.87 19.78 -18.58
N LYS A 617 -7.90 20.64 -17.55
CA LYS A 617 -6.73 20.91 -16.70
C LYS A 617 -6.26 19.62 -16.04
N ASN A 618 -7.18 18.82 -15.49
CA ASN A 618 -6.85 17.54 -14.86
C ASN A 618 -6.19 16.55 -15.83
N ASN A 619 -6.67 16.45 -17.08
CA ASN A 619 -6.04 15.63 -18.11
C ASN A 619 -4.63 16.11 -18.42
N LYS A 620 -4.42 17.43 -18.56
CA LYS A 620 -3.11 18.01 -18.82
C LYS A 620 -2.15 17.74 -17.66
N ASP A 621 -2.56 18.06 -16.44
CA ASP A 621 -1.72 17.99 -15.23
C ASP A 621 -1.34 16.54 -14.86
N LYS A 622 -2.15 15.54 -15.25
CA LYS A 622 -1.93 14.12 -14.93
C LYS A 622 -1.59 13.26 -16.15
N ASN A 623 -1.53 13.87 -17.32
CA ASN A 623 -1.49 13.21 -18.63
C ASN A 623 -2.49 12.04 -18.74
N PHE A 624 -3.73 12.27 -18.32
CA PHE A 624 -4.78 11.25 -18.46
C PHE A 624 -5.37 11.26 -19.87
N PRO A 625 -5.65 10.09 -20.46
CA PRO A 625 -6.36 9.99 -21.73
C PRO A 625 -7.79 10.53 -21.64
N LEU A 626 -8.40 10.42 -20.46
CA LEU A 626 -9.80 10.73 -20.21
C LEU A 626 -10.01 11.27 -18.79
N THR A 627 -10.85 12.29 -18.67
CA THR A 627 -11.54 12.62 -17.43
C THR A 627 -13.03 12.66 -17.71
N ILE A 628 -13.77 11.89 -16.93
CA ILE A 628 -15.24 11.82 -16.97
C ILE A 628 -15.79 12.82 -15.96
N VAL A 629 -16.76 13.64 -16.37
CA VAL A 629 -17.52 14.49 -15.44
C VAL A 629 -18.99 14.16 -15.59
N LYS A 630 -19.55 13.53 -14.57
CA LYS A 630 -20.97 13.20 -14.50
C LYS A 630 -21.71 14.29 -13.74
N ILE A 631 -22.68 14.92 -14.40
CA ILE A 631 -23.61 15.86 -13.81
C ILE A 631 -24.89 15.10 -13.48
N ALA A 632 -25.23 15.01 -12.20
CA ALA A 632 -26.52 14.50 -11.74
C ALA A 632 -27.41 15.70 -11.36
N ASP A 633 -28.41 16.00 -12.19
CA ASP A 633 -29.34 17.10 -12.00
C ASP A 633 -30.58 16.60 -11.23
N TYR A 634 -30.72 17.07 -10.00
CA TYR A 634 -31.82 16.72 -9.10
C TYR A 634 -33.03 17.63 -9.32
N LEU A 635 -34.22 17.07 -9.18
CA LEU A 635 -35.46 17.83 -9.06
C LEU A 635 -35.53 18.57 -7.72
N GLU A 636 -36.53 19.45 -7.58
CA GLU A 636 -36.69 20.26 -6.37
C GLU A 636 -36.92 19.44 -5.10
N ASP A 637 -37.40 18.20 -5.25
CA ASP A 637 -37.55 17.26 -4.13
C ASP A 637 -36.22 16.74 -3.56
N ASN A 638 -35.06 17.12 -4.10
CA ASN A 638 -33.72 16.71 -3.63
C ASN A 638 -33.46 15.18 -3.68
N GLU A 639 -34.31 14.40 -4.34
CA GLU A 639 -34.23 12.94 -4.35
C GLU A 639 -34.23 12.39 -5.78
N ILE A 640 -35.18 12.85 -6.60
CA ILE A 640 -35.39 12.32 -7.95
C ILE A 640 -34.44 12.99 -8.93
N ILE A 641 -33.79 12.18 -9.78
CA ILE A 641 -32.96 12.69 -10.86
C ILE A 641 -33.84 13.14 -12.03
N ASN A 642 -33.72 14.40 -12.41
CA ASN A 642 -34.32 14.98 -13.61
C ASN A 642 -33.61 14.42 -14.87
N LYS A 643 -32.30 14.64 -14.92
CA LYS A 643 -31.44 14.36 -16.06
C LYS A 643 -30.02 14.15 -15.58
N GLU A 644 -29.29 13.29 -16.28
CA GLU A 644 -27.84 13.23 -16.16
C GLU A 644 -27.15 13.63 -17.46
N ARG A 645 -25.95 14.19 -17.31
CA ARG A 645 -25.01 14.43 -18.40
C ARG A 645 -23.65 13.89 -18.04
N ILE A 646 -23.14 12.95 -18.83
CA ILE A 646 -21.80 12.39 -18.71
C ILE A 646 -20.90 13.03 -19.75
N TYR A 647 -20.04 13.94 -19.33
CA TYR A 647 -18.97 14.48 -20.17
C TYR A 647 -17.82 13.47 -20.28
N LEU A 648 -17.40 13.19 -21.51
CA LEU A 648 -16.18 12.44 -21.81
C LEU A 648 -15.14 13.43 -22.33
N ILE A 649 -14.25 13.89 -21.44
CA ILE A 649 -13.23 14.88 -21.78
C ILE A 649 -11.93 14.16 -22.05
N PHE A 650 -11.55 14.07 -23.32
CA PHE A 650 -10.32 13.42 -23.76
C PHE A 650 -9.15 14.39 -23.87
N ASN A 651 -7.93 13.88 -23.79
CA ASN A 651 -6.72 14.63 -24.14
C ASN A 651 -6.57 14.73 -25.68
N ASP A 652 -5.66 15.58 -26.16
CA ASP A 652 -5.57 15.91 -27.58
C ASP A 652 -4.96 14.77 -28.42
N TYR A 653 -4.10 13.94 -27.84
CA TYR A 653 -3.46 12.81 -28.51
C TYR A 653 -4.39 11.60 -28.76
N ILE A 654 -5.64 11.68 -28.32
CA ILE A 654 -6.58 10.56 -28.33
C ILE A 654 -7.25 10.38 -29.69
N SER A 655 -7.19 9.15 -30.23
CA SER A 655 -7.79 8.76 -31.50
C SER A 655 -9.32 8.86 -31.50
N ASP A 656 -9.90 9.14 -32.68
CA ASP A 656 -11.35 9.19 -32.87
C ASP A 656 -12.02 7.83 -32.61
N GLU A 657 -11.33 6.73 -32.88
CA GLU A 657 -11.80 5.38 -32.58
C GLU A 657 -12.03 5.18 -31.09
N PHE A 658 -11.06 5.57 -30.23
CA PHE A 658 -11.23 5.48 -28.79
C PHE A 658 -12.41 6.32 -28.31
N ARG A 659 -12.55 7.55 -28.85
CA ARG A 659 -13.69 8.42 -28.54
C ARG A 659 -15.00 7.72 -28.84
N LYS A 660 -15.17 7.22 -30.07
CA LYS A 660 -16.39 6.52 -30.52
C LYS A 660 -16.73 5.33 -29.63
N ILE A 661 -15.74 4.46 -29.33
CA ILE A 661 -15.92 3.30 -28.45
C ILE A 661 -16.42 3.74 -27.07
N MET A 662 -15.80 4.75 -26.47
CA MET A 662 -16.20 5.22 -25.13
C MET A 662 -17.62 5.79 -25.12
N PHE A 663 -18.02 6.55 -26.14
CA PHE A 663 -19.40 7.04 -26.26
C PHE A 663 -20.41 5.90 -26.41
N GLU A 664 -20.14 4.92 -27.28
CA GLU A 664 -21.01 3.75 -27.45
C GLU A 664 -21.14 2.96 -26.15
N PHE A 665 -20.02 2.76 -25.47
CA PHE A 665 -19.94 1.96 -24.26
C PHE A 665 -20.70 2.60 -23.09
N VAL A 666 -20.60 3.91 -22.90
CA VAL A 666 -21.42 4.66 -21.93
C VAL A 666 -22.92 4.44 -22.21
N SER A 667 -23.35 4.60 -23.46
CA SER A 667 -24.76 4.45 -23.83
C SER A 667 -25.29 3.04 -23.59
N ARG A 668 -24.47 2.00 -23.84
CA ARG A 668 -24.84 0.60 -23.53
C ARG A 668 -24.91 0.34 -22.03
N ILE A 669 -23.98 0.87 -21.24
CA ILE A 669 -24.04 0.78 -19.76
C ILE A 669 -25.34 1.41 -19.23
N ILE A 670 -25.70 2.60 -19.71
CA ILE A 670 -26.95 3.28 -19.33
C ILE A 670 -28.17 2.42 -19.68
N LYS A 671 -28.24 1.90 -20.92
CA LYS A 671 -29.35 1.04 -21.35
C LYS A 671 -29.45 -0.25 -20.54
N ASN A 672 -28.32 -0.88 -20.22
CA ASN A 672 -28.33 -2.11 -19.42
C ASN A 672 -28.78 -1.86 -17.97
N GLU A 673 -28.35 -0.73 -17.37
CA GLU A 673 -28.71 -0.37 -16.00
C GLU A 673 -30.21 -0.04 -15.86
N PHE A 674 -30.77 0.74 -16.79
CA PHE A 674 -32.13 1.28 -16.68
C PHE A 674 -33.17 0.64 -17.61
N LYS A 675 -32.75 -0.23 -18.53
CA LYS A 675 -33.60 -0.95 -19.51
C LYS A 675 -34.48 0.01 -20.33
N GLU A 676 -35.66 -0.41 -20.76
CA GLU A 676 -36.55 0.34 -21.68
C GLU A 676 -37.08 1.69 -21.14
N LYS A 677 -36.77 2.05 -19.88
CA LYS A 677 -37.25 3.29 -19.26
C LYS A 677 -36.40 4.52 -19.60
N VAL A 678 -35.19 4.35 -20.13
CA VAL A 678 -34.22 5.45 -20.31
C VAL A 678 -34.23 6.04 -21.71
N LYS A 679 -34.23 7.38 -21.79
CA LYS A 679 -34.00 8.14 -23.02
C LYS A 679 -32.55 8.63 -23.04
N ILE A 680 -31.88 8.54 -24.20
CA ILE A 680 -30.47 8.92 -24.36
C ILE A 680 -30.32 9.87 -25.55
N ALA A 681 -29.51 10.92 -25.40
CA ALA A 681 -29.09 11.81 -26.47
C ALA A 681 -27.56 12.02 -26.41
N HIS A 682 -26.95 12.21 -27.58
CA HIS A 682 -25.51 12.44 -27.69
C HIS A 682 -25.26 13.91 -28.07
N THR A 683 -24.23 14.50 -27.45
CA THR A 683 -23.64 15.76 -27.90
C THR A 683 -22.21 15.52 -28.39
N LYS A 684 -21.52 16.57 -28.84
CA LYS A 684 -20.10 16.47 -29.26
C LYS A 684 -19.20 15.84 -28.19
N ASN A 685 -19.44 16.15 -26.90
CA ASN A 685 -18.56 15.78 -25.79
C ASN A 685 -19.29 15.12 -24.61
N SER A 686 -20.59 14.79 -24.74
CA SER A 686 -21.36 14.20 -23.65
C SER A 686 -22.42 13.21 -24.10
N VAL A 687 -22.79 12.31 -23.19
CA VAL A 687 -23.99 11.49 -23.25
C VAL A 687 -24.98 12.01 -22.22
N ASP A 688 -26.15 12.40 -22.67
CA ASP A 688 -27.25 12.90 -21.85
C ASP A 688 -28.31 11.81 -21.72
N PHE A 689 -28.87 11.60 -20.53
CA PHE A 689 -29.98 10.66 -20.37
C PHE A 689 -30.96 11.09 -19.28
N TRP A 690 -32.22 10.66 -19.41
CA TRP A 690 -33.32 11.03 -18.50
C TRP A 690 -34.46 10.01 -18.55
N GLY A 691 -35.45 10.19 -17.66
CA GLY A 691 -36.61 9.28 -17.51
C GLY A 691 -36.36 8.10 -16.57
N THR A 692 -35.20 8.05 -15.90
CA THR A 692 -34.83 7.00 -14.95
C THR A 692 -35.36 7.26 -13.55
N GLY A 693 -35.43 8.53 -13.14
CA GLY A 693 -35.71 8.96 -11.77
C GLY A 693 -34.60 8.62 -10.75
N ASP A 694 -33.58 7.88 -11.18
CA ASP A 694 -32.47 7.37 -10.37
C ASP A 694 -31.12 7.69 -11.04
N GLN A 695 -30.08 7.72 -10.23
CA GLN A 695 -28.72 8.13 -10.57
C GLN A 695 -27.90 6.94 -11.09
N LEU A 696 -27.08 7.14 -12.13
CA LEU A 696 -26.14 6.09 -12.56
C LEU A 696 -24.92 6.05 -11.63
N SER A 697 -24.76 4.98 -10.86
CA SER A 697 -23.67 4.88 -9.87
C SER A 697 -22.27 4.86 -10.50
N ARG A 698 -21.32 5.62 -9.94
CA ARG A 698 -19.89 5.54 -10.32
C ARG A 698 -19.30 4.16 -10.01
N LYS A 699 -19.69 3.54 -8.88
CA LYS A 699 -19.23 2.20 -8.49
C LYS A 699 -19.63 1.13 -9.52
N VAL A 700 -20.72 1.36 -10.27
CA VAL A 700 -21.16 0.51 -11.37
C VAL A 700 -20.42 0.87 -12.67
N THR A 701 -20.32 2.15 -13.01
CA THR A 701 -19.78 2.61 -14.31
C THR A 701 -18.26 2.54 -14.43
N ALA A 702 -17.50 2.99 -13.42
CA ALA A 702 -16.05 3.11 -13.50
C ALA A 702 -15.32 1.77 -13.78
N PRO A 703 -15.70 0.63 -13.17
CA PRO A 703 -15.10 -0.67 -13.48
C PRO A 703 -15.22 -1.09 -14.94
N PHE A 704 -16.27 -0.65 -15.65
CA PHE A 704 -16.42 -0.99 -17.06
C PHE A 704 -15.41 -0.22 -17.93
N PHE A 705 -15.13 1.05 -17.61
CA PHE A 705 -14.18 1.86 -18.40
C PHE A 705 -12.73 1.41 -18.25
N GLU A 706 -12.37 0.86 -17.09
CA GLU A 706 -11.00 0.43 -16.76
C GLU A 706 -10.32 -0.41 -17.87
N PRO A 707 -10.89 -1.53 -18.33
CA PRO A 707 -10.22 -2.36 -19.34
C PRO A 707 -10.02 -1.61 -20.66
N VAL A 708 -11.00 -0.81 -21.09
CA VAL A 708 -10.94 -0.09 -22.37
C VAL A 708 -9.91 1.04 -22.30
N VAL A 709 -10.00 1.89 -21.26
CA VAL A 709 -9.02 2.98 -21.04
C VAL A 709 -7.63 2.39 -20.88
N GLY A 710 -7.48 1.29 -20.14
CA GLY A 710 -6.21 0.60 -19.93
C GLY A 710 -5.58 0.12 -21.24
N ALA A 711 -6.36 -0.42 -22.16
CA ALA A 711 -5.86 -0.87 -23.47
C ALA A 711 -5.38 0.29 -24.36
N PHE A 712 -6.10 1.41 -24.37
CA PHE A 712 -5.69 2.60 -25.14
C PHE A 712 -4.59 3.43 -24.46
N ASN A 713 -4.38 3.26 -23.15
CA ASN A 713 -3.34 3.94 -22.36
C ASN A 713 -2.09 3.07 -22.15
N GLU A 714 -1.99 1.93 -22.85
CA GLU A 714 -0.88 0.99 -22.73
C GLU A 714 0.47 1.61 -23.14
N PHE A 715 0.46 2.57 -24.06
CA PHE A 715 1.65 3.23 -24.59
C PHE A 715 1.70 4.71 -24.21
N TYR A 716 2.92 5.19 -23.92
CA TYR A 716 3.27 6.59 -23.83
C TYR A 716 3.93 7.04 -25.13
N TYR A 717 3.47 8.13 -25.74
CA TYR A 717 4.13 8.69 -26.93
C TYR A 717 5.12 9.78 -26.52
N SER A 718 6.37 9.66 -26.99
CA SER A 718 7.39 10.69 -26.82
C SER A 718 7.56 11.48 -28.11
N SER A 719 7.35 12.79 -28.03
CA SER A 719 7.59 13.71 -29.15
C SER A 719 9.07 13.88 -29.46
N LEU A 720 9.95 13.74 -28.45
CA LEU A 720 11.39 13.90 -28.59
C LEU A 720 12.08 12.74 -29.32
N THR A 721 11.57 11.52 -29.15
CA THR A 721 12.12 10.30 -29.78
C THR A 721 11.25 9.77 -30.92
N LYS A 722 10.01 10.25 -31.03
CA LYS A 722 8.98 9.74 -31.97
C LYS A 722 8.68 8.25 -31.76
N LEU A 723 8.81 7.77 -30.52
CA LEU A 723 8.52 6.40 -30.13
C LEU A 723 7.25 6.33 -29.26
N TYR A 724 6.52 5.24 -29.44
CA TYR A 724 5.52 4.76 -28.48
C TYR A 724 6.19 3.76 -27.56
N ILE A 725 6.21 4.06 -26.26
CA ILE A 725 6.85 3.26 -25.23
C ILE A 725 5.78 2.56 -24.42
N GLN A 726 5.83 1.23 -24.36
CA GLN A 726 4.89 0.47 -23.54
C GLN A 726 5.12 0.82 -22.06
N ARG A 727 4.06 1.21 -21.35
CA ARG A 727 4.14 1.59 -19.93
C ARG A 727 4.54 0.40 -19.05
N GLU A 728 4.14 -0.81 -19.39
CA GLU A 728 4.58 -2.04 -18.70
C GLU A 728 5.73 -2.73 -19.44
N PHE A 729 6.42 -3.63 -18.72
CA PHE A 729 7.37 -4.54 -19.35
C PHE A 729 6.66 -5.60 -20.18
N LEU A 730 7.38 -6.16 -21.17
CA LEU A 730 6.84 -7.19 -22.05
C LEU A 730 6.38 -8.41 -21.24
N LYS A 731 5.14 -8.83 -21.47
CA LYS A 731 4.54 -10.00 -20.83
C LYS A 731 4.47 -11.17 -21.80
N ALA A 732 4.56 -12.40 -21.28
CA ALA A 732 4.43 -13.60 -22.09
C ALA A 732 2.95 -13.89 -22.41
N ASP A 733 2.37 -13.07 -23.28
CA ASP A 733 1.05 -13.36 -23.85
C ASP A 733 1.14 -14.43 -24.97
N LYS A 734 0.00 -14.84 -25.52
CA LYS A 734 -0.06 -15.88 -26.56
C LYS A 734 0.74 -15.51 -27.83
N LYS A 735 0.85 -14.22 -28.19
CA LYS A 735 1.60 -13.76 -29.37
C LYS A 735 3.09 -13.89 -29.10
N VAL A 736 3.53 -13.45 -27.92
CA VAL A 736 4.95 -13.55 -27.52
C VAL A 736 5.39 -15.00 -27.32
N GLN A 737 4.56 -15.84 -26.68
CA GLN A 737 4.85 -17.27 -26.52
C GLN A 737 5.02 -17.99 -27.86
N LYS A 738 4.15 -17.70 -28.84
CA LYS A 738 4.27 -18.25 -30.21
C LYS A 738 5.52 -17.75 -30.92
N ALA A 739 5.87 -16.48 -30.77
CA ALA A 739 7.08 -15.92 -31.35
C ALA A 739 8.34 -16.59 -30.76
N ALA A 740 8.42 -16.69 -29.44
CA ALA A 740 9.54 -17.33 -28.77
C ALA A 740 9.71 -18.80 -29.15
N ALA A 741 8.62 -19.58 -29.20
CA ALA A 741 8.66 -20.97 -29.65
C ALA A 741 9.20 -21.12 -31.08
N LYS A 742 8.83 -20.21 -32.00
CA LYS A 742 9.36 -20.22 -33.38
C LYS A 742 10.83 -19.83 -33.47
N LEU A 743 11.31 -19.00 -32.53
CA LEU A 743 12.68 -18.50 -32.49
C LEU A 743 13.62 -19.39 -31.66
N ASP A 744 13.08 -20.48 -31.08
CA ASP A 744 13.75 -21.37 -30.14
C ASP A 744 14.29 -20.62 -28.91
N ILE A 745 13.43 -19.76 -28.33
CA ILE A 745 13.73 -19.00 -27.12
C ILE A 745 12.90 -19.58 -25.97
N GLU A 746 13.59 -20.08 -24.94
CA GLU A 746 12.95 -20.45 -23.68
C GLU A 746 12.53 -19.18 -22.93
N LEU A 747 11.21 -19.01 -22.74
CA LEU A 747 10.66 -17.90 -21.96
C LEU A 747 10.51 -18.30 -20.49
N LEU A 748 11.11 -17.50 -19.61
CA LEU A 748 10.77 -17.47 -18.20
C LEU A 748 9.97 -16.21 -17.88
N VAL A 749 9.12 -16.31 -16.86
CA VAL A 749 8.30 -15.20 -16.39
C VAL A 749 8.32 -15.08 -14.88
N ASP A 750 8.12 -13.86 -14.41
CA ASP A 750 7.88 -13.60 -12.99
C ASP A 750 6.40 -13.77 -12.60
N SER A 751 6.06 -13.48 -11.33
CA SER A 751 4.70 -13.57 -10.81
C SER A 751 3.69 -12.60 -11.47
N GLU A 752 4.17 -11.60 -12.22
CA GLU A 752 3.34 -10.65 -12.97
C GLU A 752 3.28 -11.00 -14.48
N ASN A 753 3.75 -12.19 -14.85
CA ASN A 753 3.86 -12.70 -16.21
C ASN A 753 4.80 -11.88 -17.12
N ARG A 754 5.74 -11.11 -16.53
CA ARG A 754 6.72 -10.31 -17.28
C ARG A 754 7.90 -11.20 -17.67
N ILE A 755 8.38 -11.05 -18.90
CA ILE A 755 9.47 -11.86 -19.44
C ILE A 755 10.77 -11.50 -18.75
N ASN A 756 11.44 -12.50 -18.19
CA ASN A 756 12.72 -12.37 -17.52
C ASN A 756 13.70 -13.46 -18.00
N ASN A 757 14.92 -13.46 -17.45
CA ASN A 757 15.97 -14.41 -17.80
C ASN A 757 16.15 -14.56 -19.32
N ILE A 758 16.22 -13.43 -20.02
CA ILE A 758 16.42 -13.39 -21.46
C ILE A 758 17.75 -12.69 -21.74
N THR A 759 18.57 -13.26 -22.61
CA THR A 759 19.83 -12.61 -23.03
C THR A 759 19.53 -11.40 -23.91
N TYR A 760 20.48 -10.47 -24.02
CA TYR A 760 20.29 -9.29 -24.88
C TYR A 760 20.03 -9.67 -26.35
N TYR A 761 20.70 -10.72 -26.84
CA TYR A 761 20.49 -11.24 -28.19
C TYR A 761 19.10 -11.86 -28.38
N GLU A 762 18.65 -12.70 -27.45
CA GLU A 762 17.30 -13.30 -27.51
C GLU A 762 16.21 -12.22 -27.44
N ALA A 763 16.39 -11.22 -26.59
CA ALA A 763 15.52 -10.06 -26.47
C ALA A 763 15.39 -9.30 -27.80
N LYS A 764 16.50 -8.97 -28.45
CA LYS A 764 16.51 -8.31 -29.76
C LYS A 764 15.83 -9.17 -30.83
N LYS A 765 16.22 -10.44 -30.95
CA LYS A 765 15.62 -11.39 -31.90
C LYS A 765 14.10 -11.52 -31.72
N LEU A 766 13.63 -11.57 -30.48
CA LEU A 766 12.22 -11.65 -30.15
C LEU A 766 11.46 -10.38 -30.54
N LEU A 767 11.99 -9.21 -30.21
CA LEU A 767 11.35 -7.93 -30.52
C LEU A 767 11.34 -7.63 -32.01
N ASP A 768 12.43 -7.96 -32.73
CA ASP A 768 12.50 -7.84 -34.19
C ASP A 768 11.42 -8.69 -34.87
N TYR A 769 11.23 -9.93 -34.41
CA TYR A 769 10.15 -10.80 -34.91
C TYR A 769 8.74 -10.25 -34.61
N LEU A 770 8.59 -9.55 -33.47
CA LEU A 770 7.35 -8.88 -33.09
C LEU A 770 7.17 -7.51 -33.78
N GLY A 771 8.11 -7.08 -34.62
CA GLY A 771 8.07 -5.79 -35.31
C GLY A 771 8.22 -4.60 -34.37
N SER A 772 8.98 -4.77 -33.28
CA SER A 772 9.17 -3.79 -32.21
C SER A 772 10.65 -3.64 -31.86
N THR A 773 10.99 -2.69 -30.99
CA THR A 773 12.36 -2.42 -30.54
C THR A 773 12.41 -2.10 -29.03
N MET A 774 13.58 -1.74 -28.51
CA MET A 774 13.80 -1.19 -27.17
C MET A 774 14.28 0.27 -27.27
N MET A 775 14.21 1.03 -26.19
CA MET A 775 14.84 2.37 -26.14
C MET A 775 16.36 2.21 -26.09
N SER A 776 17.09 3.01 -26.85
CA SER A 776 18.51 3.27 -26.57
C SER A 776 18.67 4.06 -25.25
N LEU A 777 19.89 4.10 -24.72
CA LEU A 777 20.23 4.87 -23.53
C LEU A 777 19.90 6.35 -23.68
N SER A 778 20.26 6.95 -24.82
CA SER A 778 19.96 8.36 -25.13
C SER A 778 18.45 8.61 -25.18
N GLU A 779 17.67 7.71 -25.80
CA GLU A 779 16.22 7.82 -25.86
C GLU A 779 15.56 7.75 -24.48
N TYR A 780 15.99 6.81 -23.63
CA TYR A 780 15.49 6.69 -22.26
C TYR A 780 15.58 8.02 -21.50
N TRP A 781 16.74 8.69 -21.56
CA TRP A 781 16.94 9.96 -20.85
C TRP A 781 16.10 11.10 -21.42
N ARG A 782 15.92 11.15 -22.75
CA ARG A 782 15.03 12.15 -23.38
C ARG A 782 13.58 11.94 -22.97
N ILE A 783 13.12 10.70 -22.96
CA ILE A 783 11.76 10.34 -22.53
C ILE A 783 11.57 10.67 -21.05
N LEU A 784 12.56 10.35 -20.20
CA LEU A 784 12.51 10.70 -18.78
C LEU A 784 12.43 12.22 -18.56
N LYS A 785 13.19 13.00 -19.33
CA LYS A 785 13.14 14.47 -19.31
C LYS A 785 11.76 14.98 -19.71
N GLU A 786 11.23 14.53 -20.86
CA GLU A 786 9.90 14.90 -21.36
C GLU A 786 8.80 14.55 -20.35
N ALA A 787 8.88 13.37 -19.74
CA ALA A 787 7.94 12.93 -18.72
C ALA A 787 7.98 13.79 -17.44
N LYS A 788 9.18 14.24 -17.03
CA LYS A 788 9.33 15.14 -15.88
C LYS A 788 8.76 16.53 -16.17
N GLU A 789 9.05 17.08 -17.36
CA GLU A 789 8.58 18.40 -17.80
C GLU A 789 7.05 18.43 -18.00
N SER A 790 6.47 17.34 -18.49
CA SER A 790 5.01 17.18 -18.63
C SER A 790 4.31 16.74 -17.35
N HIS A 791 5.06 16.43 -16.28
CA HIS A 791 4.56 15.87 -15.03
C HIS A 791 3.72 14.57 -15.21
N ASP A 792 4.02 13.74 -16.23
CA ASP A 792 3.35 12.45 -16.43
C ASP A 792 3.77 11.44 -15.35
N LYS A 793 2.98 11.41 -14.27
CA LYS A 793 3.19 10.51 -13.12
C LYS A 793 3.13 9.04 -13.50
N GLN A 794 2.38 8.67 -14.54
CA GLN A 794 2.22 7.27 -14.93
C GLN A 794 3.51 6.75 -15.55
N ILE A 795 4.06 7.42 -16.58
CA ILE A 795 5.29 6.93 -17.23
C ILE A 795 6.48 7.04 -16.28
N LEU A 796 6.57 8.12 -15.48
CA LEU A 796 7.63 8.27 -14.48
C LEU A 796 7.67 7.12 -13.49
N LYS A 797 6.52 6.61 -13.05
CA LYS A 797 6.43 5.43 -12.19
C LYS A 797 7.04 4.19 -12.86
N HIS A 798 6.80 4.00 -14.16
CA HIS A 798 7.33 2.85 -14.89
C HIS A 798 8.81 2.98 -15.25
N LEU A 799 9.26 4.18 -15.63
CA LEU A 799 10.67 4.47 -15.88
C LEU A 799 11.53 4.34 -14.61
N HIS A 800 10.94 4.55 -13.43
CA HIS A 800 11.58 4.34 -12.13
C HIS A 800 11.22 3.01 -11.46
N SER A 801 10.75 2.00 -12.22
CA SER A 801 10.28 0.73 -11.63
C SER A 801 11.32 0.09 -10.72
N SER A 802 10.92 -0.26 -9.49
CA SER A 802 11.80 -0.79 -8.45
C SER A 802 12.04 -2.31 -8.52
N ASN A 803 11.23 -3.01 -9.32
CA ASN A 803 11.09 -4.45 -9.26
C ASN A 803 11.66 -5.16 -10.50
N PHE A 804 12.27 -4.42 -11.42
CA PHE A 804 12.72 -4.97 -12.69
C PHE A 804 13.78 -4.10 -13.34
N VAL A 805 14.76 -4.74 -13.98
CA VAL A 805 15.86 -4.12 -14.72
C VAL A 805 15.55 -4.16 -16.20
N GLU A 806 15.77 -3.04 -16.87
CA GLU A 806 15.43 -2.81 -18.26
C GLU A 806 16.69 -2.75 -19.11
N PHE A 807 16.76 -3.58 -20.14
CA PHE A 807 17.72 -3.39 -21.22
C PHE A 807 17.47 -2.07 -21.93
N LEU A 808 18.56 -1.34 -22.18
CA LEU A 808 18.59 -0.22 -23.10
C LEU A 808 19.43 -0.65 -24.30
N ASP A 809 18.92 -0.37 -25.51
CA ASP A 809 19.45 -0.81 -26.81
C ASP A 809 20.73 -0.04 -27.21
N THR A 810 21.67 0.05 -26.28
CA THR A 810 22.97 0.70 -26.41
C THR A 810 24.02 -0.26 -25.91
N ILE A 811 24.87 -0.71 -26.83
CA ILE A 811 26.05 -1.50 -26.48
C ILE A 811 27.27 -0.59 -26.33
N ILE A 812 28.09 -0.89 -25.35
CA ILE A 812 29.31 -0.18 -25.02
C ILE A 812 30.49 -1.09 -25.37
N LEU A 813 31.41 -0.58 -26.18
CA LEU A 813 32.56 -1.32 -26.71
C LEU A 813 33.86 -0.64 -26.27
N ASP A 814 34.79 -1.45 -25.76
CA ASP A 814 36.14 -1.09 -25.34
C ASP A 814 36.19 0.13 -24.39
N HIS A 815 35.15 0.30 -23.57
CA HIS A 815 34.96 1.41 -22.63
C HIS A 815 34.94 2.82 -23.27
N LYS A 816 34.89 2.94 -24.60
CA LYS A 816 35.05 4.24 -25.30
C LYS A 816 34.16 4.43 -26.52
N TYR A 817 33.40 3.41 -26.90
CA TYR A 817 32.49 3.48 -28.04
C TYR A 817 31.10 3.02 -27.66
N ILE A 818 30.10 3.59 -28.29
CA ILE A 818 28.71 3.12 -28.22
C ILE A 818 28.14 2.87 -29.60
N VAL A 819 27.24 1.90 -29.68
CA VAL A 819 26.38 1.64 -30.83
C VAL A 819 24.95 1.56 -30.31
N ASP A 820 24.10 2.48 -30.75
CA ASP A 820 22.66 2.44 -30.46
C ASP A 820 21.96 1.57 -31.51
N HIS A 821 20.98 0.78 -31.08
CA HIS A 821 20.22 -0.15 -31.92
C HIS A 821 21.10 -1.03 -32.82
N PRO A 822 22.13 -1.71 -32.29
CA PRO A 822 23.02 -2.52 -33.11
C PRO A 822 22.27 -3.67 -33.79
N GLU A 823 22.69 -3.98 -35.01
CA GLU A 823 22.46 -5.30 -35.60
C GLU A 823 23.41 -6.30 -34.94
N ILE A 824 22.90 -7.45 -34.51
CA ILE A 824 23.68 -8.47 -33.80
C ILE A 824 23.86 -9.69 -34.69
N VAL A 825 25.11 -9.99 -35.04
CA VAL A 825 25.47 -11.16 -35.84
C VAL A 825 26.19 -12.16 -34.95
N LYS A 826 25.63 -13.38 -34.83
CA LYS A 826 26.29 -14.47 -34.10
C LYS A 826 27.42 -15.05 -34.96
N THR A 827 28.63 -15.09 -34.42
CA THR A 827 29.84 -15.61 -35.07
C THR A 827 30.39 -16.82 -34.30
N LYS A 828 31.42 -17.49 -34.86
CA LYS A 828 32.13 -18.57 -34.15
C LYS A 828 32.88 -18.08 -32.89
N LYS A 829 33.15 -16.77 -32.76
CA LYS A 829 33.91 -16.17 -31.65
C LYS A 829 33.03 -15.38 -30.66
N GLY A 830 31.71 -15.47 -30.75
CA GLY A 830 30.76 -14.68 -29.95
C GLY A 830 29.86 -13.82 -30.84
N TYR A 831 29.55 -12.60 -30.41
CA TYR A 831 28.66 -11.68 -31.13
C TYR A 831 29.42 -10.51 -31.76
N GLU A 832 29.05 -10.18 -32.99
CA GLU A 832 29.48 -8.96 -33.67
C GLU A 832 28.33 -7.94 -33.65
N TYR A 833 28.64 -6.69 -33.33
CA TYR A 833 27.66 -5.61 -33.18
C TYR A 833 27.91 -4.54 -34.24
N ARG A 834 27.02 -4.48 -35.23
CA ARG A 834 27.13 -3.57 -36.38
C ARG A 834 26.19 -2.38 -36.22
N GLY A 835 26.66 -1.20 -36.62
CA GLY A 835 25.92 0.06 -36.55
C GLY A 835 26.85 1.27 -36.50
N GLU A 836 26.28 2.45 -36.28
CA GLU A 836 27.04 3.69 -36.15
C GLU A 836 27.86 3.69 -34.86
N LYS A 837 29.18 3.51 -34.98
CA LYS A 837 30.11 3.51 -33.85
C LYS A 837 30.50 4.94 -33.49
N ARG A 838 30.03 5.43 -32.33
CA ARG A 838 30.35 6.78 -31.83
C ARG A 838 31.35 6.70 -30.68
N LYS A 839 32.44 7.48 -30.76
CA LYS A 839 33.42 7.60 -29.67
C LYS A 839 32.84 8.50 -28.57
N ILE A 840 33.00 8.07 -27.32
CA ILE A 840 32.52 8.79 -26.13
C ILE A 840 33.57 8.75 -25.02
N GLU A 841 33.46 9.70 -24.10
CA GLU A 841 34.13 9.65 -22.81
C GLU A 841 33.14 9.14 -21.76
N ILE A 842 33.55 8.12 -21.02
CA ILE A 842 32.76 7.51 -19.96
C ILE A 842 33.43 7.88 -18.63
N PRO A 843 32.80 8.71 -17.79
CA PRO A 843 33.34 8.97 -16.46
C PRO A 843 33.40 7.69 -15.62
N ASP A 844 34.43 7.54 -14.80
CA ASP A 844 34.52 6.39 -13.89
C ASP A 844 33.50 6.46 -12.76
N GLY A 845 32.90 5.31 -12.44
CA GLY A 845 32.00 5.16 -11.31
C GLY A 845 32.02 3.73 -10.77
N LEU A 846 32.63 3.49 -9.61
CA LEU A 846 32.82 2.15 -9.06
C LEU A 846 32.48 2.03 -7.54
N PRO A 847 31.24 2.33 -7.08
CA PRO A 847 30.13 3.03 -7.71
C PRO A 847 30.24 4.56 -7.64
N GLY A 848 29.56 5.26 -8.56
CA GLY A 848 29.33 6.70 -8.52
C GLY A 848 27.87 7.06 -8.20
N LEU A 849 27.61 8.36 -8.09
CA LEU A 849 26.26 8.96 -8.03
C LEU A 849 26.09 9.99 -9.15
N ILE A 850 24.90 10.07 -9.73
CA ILE A 850 24.59 10.98 -10.85
C ILE A 850 23.24 11.66 -10.66
N TYR A 851 23.10 12.90 -11.15
CA TYR A 851 21.78 13.49 -11.37
C TYR A 851 21.28 13.12 -12.76
N PRO A 852 20.04 12.64 -12.92
CA PRO A 852 19.40 12.50 -14.22
C PRO A 852 19.48 13.78 -15.09
N GLU A 853 19.49 14.94 -14.44
CA GLU A 853 19.55 16.26 -15.09
C GLU A 853 20.93 16.58 -15.68
N ASP A 854 22.00 15.95 -15.16
CA ASP A 854 23.39 16.15 -15.59
C ASP A 854 23.82 15.18 -16.72
N ILE A 855 22.87 14.49 -17.35
CA ILE A 855 23.13 13.54 -18.43
C ILE A 855 23.34 14.27 -19.76
N ASN A 856 24.33 13.82 -20.54
CA ASN A 856 24.45 14.21 -21.94
C ASN A 856 23.39 13.46 -22.78
N LEU A 857 22.33 14.16 -23.19
CA LEU A 857 21.22 13.58 -23.97
C LEU A 857 21.59 13.10 -25.39
N LYS A 858 22.83 13.30 -25.86
CA LYS A 858 23.31 12.73 -27.13
C LYS A 858 23.94 11.35 -26.94
N THR A 859 24.71 11.18 -25.87
CA THR A 859 25.45 9.94 -25.59
C THR A 859 24.76 9.05 -24.55
N GLY A 860 23.94 9.65 -23.68
CA GLY A 860 23.29 8.99 -22.55
C GLY A 860 24.15 8.82 -21.30
N PHE A 861 25.38 9.34 -21.30
CA PHE A 861 26.30 9.24 -20.16
C PHE A 861 26.31 10.51 -19.29
N PRO A 862 26.62 10.38 -17.98
CA PRO A 862 26.71 11.53 -17.08
C PRO A 862 27.83 12.47 -17.51
N LYS A 863 27.62 13.78 -17.30
CA LYS A 863 28.69 14.78 -17.41
C LYS A 863 29.52 14.83 -16.13
N ILE A 864 28.88 14.56 -14.99
CA ILE A 864 29.48 14.65 -13.65
C ILE A 864 29.09 13.40 -12.87
N VAL A 865 30.08 12.77 -12.24
CA VAL A 865 29.89 11.67 -11.30
C VAL A 865 30.33 12.13 -9.92
N TYR A 866 29.44 11.98 -8.94
CA TYR A 866 29.67 12.35 -7.55
C TYR A 866 30.11 11.13 -6.72
N PRO A 867 30.82 11.36 -5.60
CA PRO A 867 31.20 10.30 -4.68
C PRO A 867 30.00 9.51 -4.13
N PRO A 868 30.14 8.20 -3.89
CA PRO A 868 29.05 7.32 -3.52
C PRO A 868 28.40 7.56 -2.15
N ASN A 869 28.98 8.41 -1.33
CA ASN A 869 28.55 8.73 0.04
C ASN A 869 27.76 10.05 0.15
N ARG A 870 27.43 10.71 -0.97
CA ARG A 870 26.68 11.97 -0.95
C ARG A 870 25.23 11.77 -0.48
N PRO A 871 24.75 12.54 0.52
CA PRO A 871 23.41 12.36 1.10
C PRO A 871 22.33 13.14 0.31
N ASP A 872 22.08 12.78 -0.95
CA ASP A 872 20.97 13.34 -1.73
C ASP A 872 20.11 12.23 -2.34
N LYS A 873 18.82 12.23 -2.00
CA LYS A 873 17.86 11.20 -2.42
C LYS A 873 17.50 11.26 -3.91
N ARG A 874 17.81 12.37 -4.60
CA ARG A 874 17.57 12.57 -6.04
C ARG A 874 18.62 11.87 -6.91
N LEU A 875 19.80 11.60 -6.34
CA LEU A 875 20.91 10.97 -7.07
C LEU A 875 20.62 9.51 -7.38
N TRP A 876 21.01 9.08 -8.57
CA TRP A 876 20.95 7.69 -9.01
C TRP A 876 22.31 7.05 -8.84
N ARG A 877 22.32 5.74 -8.58
CA ARG A 877 23.57 4.97 -8.60
C ARG A 877 24.03 4.77 -10.03
N TYR A 878 25.34 4.92 -10.23
CA TYR A 878 26.02 4.78 -11.51
C TYR A 878 27.18 3.81 -11.40
N TRP A 879 27.33 2.94 -12.41
CA TRP A 879 28.53 2.15 -12.62
C TRP A 879 29.06 2.37 -14.01
N SER A 880 30.39 2.53 -14.15
CA SER A 880 31.07 2.47 -15.44
C SER A 880 31.25 1.00 -15.91
N PRO A 881 31.50 0.75 -17.21
CA PRO A 881 31.59 -0.62 -17.74
C PRO A 881 32.76 -1.40 -17.13
N ASP A 882 32.53 -2.69 -16.83
CA ASP A 882 33.51 -3.58 -16.19
C ASP A 882 34.12 -4.61 -17.17
N ALA A 883 33.70 -4.60 -18.44
CA ALA A 883 34.21 -5.49 -19.48
C ALA A 883 34.30 -4.76 -20.85
N PRO A 884 35.04 -5.32 -21.82
CA PRO A 884 35.16 -4.75 -23.16
C PRO A 884 33.83 -4.63 -23.91
N VAL A 885 32.83 -5.44 -23.54
CA VAL A 885 31.50 -5.39 -24.12
C VAL A 885 30.48 -5.39 -22.98
N CYS A 886 29.69 -4.33 -22.89
CA CYS A 886 28.62 -4.21 -21.90
C CYS A 886 27.34 -3.63 -22.50
N ILE A 887 26.20 -3.96 -21.91
CA ILE A 887 24.89 -3.43 -22.26
C ILE A 887 24.47 -2.42 -21.21
N ALA A 888 24.01 -1.25 -21.67
CA ALA A 888 23.42 -0.26 -20.79
C ALA A 888 22.08 -0.77 -20.24
N THR A 889 21.85 -0.60 -18.94
CA THR A 889 20.57 -0.95 -18.32
C THR A 889 20.10 0.11 -17.35
N ARG A 890 18.77 0.22 -17.23
CA ARG A 890 18.13 0.95 -16.15
C ARG A 890 17.68 -0.04 -15.09
N GLY A 891 18.24 0.10 -13.89
CA GLY A 891 17.94 -0.76 -12.75
C GLY A 891 17.34 -0.01 -11.57
N HIS A 892 17.37 -0.68 -10.42
CA HIS A 892 16.99 -0.13 -9.13
C HIS A 892 17.82 -0.79 -8.04
N ILE A 893 18.36 0.00 -7.11
CA ILE A 893 19.11 -0.52 -5.97
C ILE A 893 18.16 -0.67 -4.80
N PHE A 894 17.78 -1.92 -4.56
CA PHE A 894 16.86 -2.31 -3.50
C PHE A 894 17.20 -1.69 -2.15
N LEU A 895 18.44 -1.84 -1.69
CA LEU A 895 18.91 -1.33 -0.39
C LEU A 895 18.71 0.18 -0.23
N LEU A 896 18.89 0.95 -1.30
CA LEU A 896 18.79 2.41 -1.31
C LEU A 896 17.38 2.90 -1.66
N ASN A 897 16.54 2.01 -2.18
CA ASN A 897 15.25 2.35 -2.79
C ASN A 897 15.34 3.50 -3.81
N GLN A 898 16.32 3.39 -4.73
CA GLN A 898 16.63 4.39 -5.75
C GLN A 898 16.86 3.74 -7.12
N PRO A 899 16.47 4.38 -8.23
CA PRO A 899 16.85 3.92 -9.56
C PRO A 899 18.37 3.94 -9.77
N SER A 900 18.83 3.16 -10.74
CA SER A 900 20.24 3.11 -11.12
C SER A 900 20.44 3.08 -12.62
N PHE A 901 21.58 3.61 -13.04
CA PHE A 901 22.14 3.42 -14.37
C PHE A 901 23.33 2.45 -14.25
N ASP A 902 23.18 1.25 -14.79
CA ASP A 902 24.19 0.18 -14.70
C ASP A 902 24.68 -0.20 -16.10
N THR A 903 25.99 -0.13 -16.31
CA THR A 903 26.65 -0.51 -17.57
C THR A 903 27.54 -1.74 -17.41
N LYS A 904 27.26 -2.63 -16.45
CA LYS A 904 28.04 -3.85 -16.18
C LYS A 904 27.32 -5.15 -16.56
N ILE A 905 26.23 -5.03 -17.31
CA ILE A 905 25.50 -6.19 -17.81
C ILE A 905 26.22 -6.69 -19.07
N HIS A 906 26.55 -7.98 -19.09
CA HIS A 906 27.25 -8.61 -20.21
C HIS A 906 26.23 -9.15 -21.23
N PRO A 907 26.59 -9.29 -22.52
CA PRO A 907 25.63 -9.74 -23.54
C PRO A 907 24.96 -11.10 -23.27
N ASP A 908 25.70 -12.01 -22.62
CA ASP A 908 25.24 -13.35 -22.26
C ASP A 908 24.54 -13.40 -20.88
N ASP A 909 24.47 -12.26 -20.17
CA ASP A 909 23.73 -12.16 -18.94
C ASP A 909 22.23 -12.26 -19.22
N ALA A 910 21.56 -13.00 -18.35
CA ALA A 910 20.12 -13.14 -18.36
C ALA A 910 19.69 -13.43 -16.94
N LEU A 911 18.99 -12.49 -16.32
CA LEU A 911 18.77 -12.53 -14.88
C LEU A 911 17.28 -12.58 -14.55
N PRO A 912 16.88 -13.12 -13.37
CA PRO A 912 15.48 -13.28 -12.99
C PRO A 912 14.60 -12.04 -13.00
N ASN A 913 15.19 -10.85 -13.00
CA ASN A 913 14.48 -9.57 -13.08
C ASN A 913 15.00 -8.68 -14.22
N LEU A 914 15.80 -9.24 -15.13
CA LEU A 914 16.28 -8.55 -16.32
C LEU A 914 15.37 -8.91 -17.48
N GLY A 915 14.83 -7.88 -18.15
CA GLY A 915 14.03 -8.08 -19.35
C GLY A 915 13.82 -6.77 -20.09
N VAL A 916 12.71 -6.70 -20.82
CA VAL A 916 12.56 -5.70 -21.88
C VAL A 916 11.26 -4.92 -21.79
N ARG A 917 11.35 -3.65 -22.20
CA ARG A 917 10.21 -2.81 -22.49
C ARG A 917 10.14 -2.57 -23.98
N THR A 918 8.98 -2.83 -24.54
CA THR A 918 8.76 -2.72 -25.97
C THR A 918 8.53 -1.26 -26.36
N CYS A 919 9.13 -0.87 -27.48
CA CYS A 919 8.93 0.39 -28.15
C CYS A 919 8.54 0.16 -29.60
N CYS A 920 7.65 1.00 -30.13
CA CYS A 920 7.18 0.92 -31.50
C CYS A 920 7.17 2.31 -32.14
N ARG A 921 7.33 2.38 -33.47
CA ARG A 921 7.15 3.64 -34.22
C ARG A 921 5.69 3.97 -34.46
N THR A 922 4.84 2.95 -34.52
CA THR A 922 3.40 3.06 -34.68
C THR A 922 2.70 2.07 -33.76
N VAL A 923 1.50 2.40 -33.30
CA VAL A 923 0.66 1.52 -32.50
C VAL A 923 -0.66 1.36 -33.23
N LYS A 924 -1.07 0.10 -33.44
CA LYS A 924 -2.42 -0.20 -33.93
C LYS A 924 -3.38 -0.08 -32.75
N PRO A 925 -4.50 0.64 -32.88
CA PRO A 925 -5.55 0.65 -31.87
C PRO A 925 -5.96 -0.79 -31.50
N PRO A 926 -6.23 -1.07 -30.22
CA PRO A 926 -6.80 -2.34 -29.82
C PRO A 926 -8.22 -2.49 -30.38
N VAL A 927 -8.59 -3.69 -30.80
CA VAL A 927 -9.97 -3.98 -31.22
C VAL A 927 -10.81 -4.20 -29.98
N VAL A 928 -11.86 -3.41 -29.83
CA VAL A 928 -12.79 -3.50 -28.69
C VAL A 928 -14.16 -3.93 -29.19
N GLU A 929 -14.57 -5.12 -28.75
CA GLU A 929 -15.93 -5.61 -28.95
C GLU A 929 -16.73 -5.40 -27.66
N ILE A 930 -17.84 -4.67 -27.74
CA ILE A 930 -18.74 -4.49 -26.61
C ILE A 930 -19.74 -5.64 -26.61
N VAL A 931 -19.71 -6.44 -25.55
CA VAL A 931 -20.57 -7.61 -25.38
C VAL A 931 -21.57 -7.36 -24.26
N GLU A 932 -22.79 -7.81 -24.48
CA GLU A 932 -23.89 -7.71 -23.52
C GLU A 932 -24.38 -9.12 -23.18
N ASN A 933 -24.47 -9.45 -21.90
CA ASN A 933 -25.05 -10.71 -21.45
C ASN A 933 -25.86 -10.54 -20.15
N LYS A 934 -26.40 -11.63 -19.61
CA LYS A 934 -27.19 -11.62 -18.36
C LYS A 934 -26.44 -11.05 -17.13
N LYS A 935 -25.11 -10.98 -17.17
CA LYS A 935 -24.25 -10.42 -16.12
C LYS A 935 -23.91 -8.93 -16.32
N GLY A 936 -24.30 -8.32 -17.45
CA GLY A 936 -24.10 -6.90 -17.75
C GLY A 936 -23.36 -6.65 -19.07
N VAL A 937 -22.83 -5.43 -19.22
CA VAL A 937 -22.07 -4.95 -20.38
C VAL A 937 -20.58 -5.10 -20.10
N TYR A 938 -19.78 -5.64 -21.02
CA TYR A 938 -18.32 -5.71 -20.85
C TYR A 938 -17.60 -5.56 -22.18
N ALA A 939 -16.34 -5.15 -22.12
CA ALA A 939 -15.48 -5.01 -23.28
C ALA A 939 -14.58 -6.23 -23.43
N LYS A 940 -14.62 -6.88 -24.59
CA LYS A 940 -13.65 -7.88 -25.01
C LYS A 940 -12.59 -7.20 -25.86
N ILE A 941 -11.35 -7.22 -25.37
CA ILE A 941 -10.23 -6.51 -25.98
C ILE A 941 -9.33 -7.52 -26.67
N SER A 942 -9.09 -7.29 -27.96
CA SER A 942 -8.11 -8.05 -28.74
C SER A 942 -6.96 -7.13 -29.12
N LYS A 943 -5.74 -7.48 -28.70
CA LYS A 943 -4.52 -6.76 -29.06
C LYS A 943 -4.02 -7.26 -30.41
N ASN A 944 -3.67 -6.32 -31.29
CA ASN A 944 -3.15 -6.60 -32.64
C ASN A 944 -1.64 -6.90 -32.64
#